data_AF-A0AAD8EUZ9-F1
#
_entry.id   AF-A0AAD8EUZ9-F1
#
_cell.length_a   1.000
_cell.length_b   1.000
_cell.length_c   1.000
_cell.angle_alpha   90.00
_cell.angle_beta   90.00
_cell.angle_gamma   90.00
#
_symmetry.space_group_name_H-M   'P 1'
#
loop_
_entity.id
_entity.type
_entity.pdbx_description
1 polymer ?
#
loop_
_entity_poly.entity_id
_entity_poly.type
_entity_poly.pdbx_seq_one_letter_code
_entity_poly.pdbx_strand_id
1 'polypeptide(L)'
;MAASPSLSDVEFHRMQLQLIELRTNNYEVERRNKLLERELSETKEKIDQLDRELGKAKQAINKSKKAKDVEILLQESDSLQRKLLSQEEEFRLQNQTLMAELSMLVSSNEEYKKKVELLESGNAVPVAVQESSVSEELYRLKAENLALQKNLHALQEKFEKEAVLKSNDQSPEVTIASQSLMQPEEKDSFNSEEAVDGAVQKGMTQSSSEYNETINKLRLELDTEREEKLLIKSELEIKKKEHQEQMTAIQEELEKAADKLKKKQESYLQLHAEKEQVFKEMSAKLDENQAARDRDQKYYKDQIAKLQAEIEKVKKESEYLQGNKDKQIEELKHHLSQLQTQVDASGIVASHQLQEQSGKYLAEITVLRDQLSRITKERDDLVTQLQESRRVADDAVSQMQAALSERDKNILSMQEISKVAEKRKSLVDEMAIKYQKEYDAHRENVTRMEEKQVAEVEKLQARIEEQSKKIIELSKQAGLVEEKIKKIASLEDTKGWLERRLTEVEAQLESTVKIFNEEKLSITAQYSAQINDLLAKQKEEIKCEVDEKEKAAEEWKNLELKLNSELEAKNDQIEQLQQEIKDMEEEKKLHEKKGITMLKDLKRQLHAERKRGEKLQAKLQEVLSEETNKHVEDLFRTPDSELLETSSLSSWGAAASGLGKDSVASGPQSPTSGVNSQDSDAGAKDEFNDLFKRIGQLQQDKWALEEKVSHLETSNACMAEDLLNKTSIIEHYVMNSRAGPKHSNSHEDKLTLKKVMDMVNKNSEHTQQTQDMNKKLQSMLEETLTKNMHLQKDLEFMSQEVVRLSKLSISASPEPAKLANTPPATMALLSPVTPEPAKLANTPPAAMALPSPVTPEPAKLANTPPATMALPSPVTLEPSTLVSAERESSVTSDENFEIISGPQDNDSDIDGKLVIDCDMSIS
;
A
#
# COMPACT_ATOMS: atom_id res chain seq x y z
N MET A 1 -22.93 -70.75 -24.07
CA MET A 1 -23.49 -69.59 -23.34
C MET A 1 -22.75 -69.52 -22.02
N ALA A 2 -22.02 -68.45 -21.74
CA ALA A 2 -21.44 -68.23 -20.41
C ALA A 2 -22.44 -67.38 -19.61
N ALA A 3 -22.83 -67.85 -18.42
CA ALA A 3 -23.63 -67.05 -17.51
C ALA A 3 -22.72 -66.03 -16.82
N SER A 4 -23.08 -64.74 -16.89
CA SER A 4 -22.42 -63.69 -16.13
C SER A 4 -22.54 -63.99 -14.63
N PRO A 5 -21.47 -63.86 -13.82
CA PRO A 5 -21.57 -64.02 -12.38
C PRO A 5 -22.37 -62.85 -11.79
N SER A 6 -23.63 -63.09 -11.44
CA SER A 6 -24.42 -62.19 -10.60
C SER A 6 -23.80 -62.14 -9.21
N LEU A 7 -23.65 -60.93 -8.63
CA LEU A 7 -23.30 -60.78 -7.20
C LEU A 7 -24.27 -61.61 -6.35
N SER A 8 -23.76 -62.22 -5.28
CA SER A 8 -24.65 -62.79 -4.27
C SER A 8 -25.40 -61.69 -3.51
N ASP A 9 -26.60 -62.00 -3.02
CA ASP A 9 -27.41 -61.05 -2.24
C ASP A 9 -26.65 -60.49 -1.02
N VAL A 10 -25.75 -61.29 -0.44
CA VAL A 10 -24.89 -60.91 0.70
C VAL A 10 -23.86 -59.86 0.29
N GLU A 11 -23.24 -60.01 -0.88
CA GLU A 11 -22.28 -59.02 -1.42
C GLU A 11 -22.99 -57.74 -1.85
N PHE A 12 -24.17 -57.87 -2.49
CA PHE A 12 -25.01 -56.73 -2.85
C PHE A 12 -25.46 -55.95 -1.61
N HIS A 13 -25.89 -56.63 -0.54
CA HIS A 13 -26.28 -55.99 0.71
C HIS A 13 -25.09 -55.33 1.42
N ARG A 14 -23.90 -55.97 1.43
CA ARG A 14 -22.67 -55.35 1.94
C ARG A 14 -22.31 -54.08 1.16
N MET A 15 -22.44 -54.10 -0.16
CA MET A 15 -22.18 -52.94 -1.02
C MET A 15 -23.23 -51.83 -0.83
N GLN A 16 -24.49 -52.15 -0.58
CA GLN A 16 -25.51 -51.18 -0.17
C GLN A 16 -25.16 -50.50 1.17
N LEU A 17 -24.74 -51.27 2.18
CA LEU A 17 -24.32 -50.74 3.48
C LEU A 17 -23.12 -49.80 3.34
N GLN A 18 -22.09 -50.21 2.59
CA GLN A 18 -20.93 -49.36 2.31
C GLN A 18 -21.31 -48.08 1.54
N LEU A 19 -22.28 -48.15 0.62
CA LEU A 19 -22.77 -46.96 -0.09
C LEU A 19 -23.55 -46.00 0.83
N ILE A 20 -24.30 -46.52 1.81
CA ILE A 20 -25.01 -45.73 2.83
C ILE A 20 -24.01 -45.08 3.80
N GLU A 21 -23.00 -45.83 4.26
CA GLU A 21 -21.92 -45.33 5.10
C GLU A 21 -21.13 -44.22 4.39
N LEU A 22 -20.72 -44.43 3.13
CA LEU A 22 -20.02 -43.42 2.32
C LEU A 22 -20.87 -42.17 2.09
N ARG A 23 -22.18 -42.30 1.83
CA ARG A 23 -23.10 -41.14 1.74
C ARG A 23 -23.20 -40.39 3.07
N THR A 24 -23.30 -41.11 4.18
CA THR A 24 -23.41 -40.53 5.53
C THR A 24 -22.15 -39.75 5.88
N ASN A 25 -20.97 -40.34 5.66
CA ASN A 25 -19.67 -39.69 5.85
C ASN A 25 -19.51 -38.48 4.91
N ASN A 26 -19.95 -38.57 3.65
CA ASN A 26 -19.91 -37.44 2.72
C ASN A 26 -20.77 -36.25 3.21
N TYR A 27 -22.02 -36.48 3.65
CA TYR A 27 -22.84 -35.42 4.27
C TYR A 27 -22.22 -34.86 5.55
N GLU A 28 -21.53 -35.69 6.34
CA GLU A 28 -20.79 -35.25 7.52
C GLU A 28 -19.57 -34.38 7.18
N VAL A 29 -18.81 -34.72 6.14
CA VAL A 29 -17.68 -33.93 5.62
C VAL A 29 -18.20 -32.62 4.99
N GLU A 30 -19.28 -32.66 4.21
CA GLU A 30 -19.93 -31.47 3.65
C GLU A 30 -20.41 -30.53 4.77
N ARG A 31 -20.96 -31.08 5.88
CA ARG A 31 -21.33 -30.31 7.07
C ARG A 31 -20.12 -29.71 7.78
N ARG A 32 -19.00 -30.43 7.90
CA ARG A 32 -17.74 -29.91 8.48
C ARG A 32 -17.15 -28.79 7.61
N ASN A 33 -17.10 -28.98 6.29
CA ASN A 33 -16.66 -27.94 5.35
C ASN A 33 -17.51 -26.68 5.48
N LYS A 34 -18.85 -26.80 5.51
CA LYS A 34 -19.76 -25.65 5.71
C LYS A 34 -19.61 -24.96 7.08
N LEU A 35 -19.04 -25.62 8.09
CA LEU A 35 -18.68 -24.97 9.36
C LEU A 35 -17.35 -24.23 9.23
N LEU A 36 -16.32 -24.89 8.71
CA LEU A 36 -15.00 -24.30 8.44
C LEU A 36 -15.09 -23.09 7.48
N GLU A 37 -15.98 -23.12 6.49
CA GLU A 37 -16.27 -22.00 5.58
C GLU A 37 -16.85 -20.78 6.33
N ARG A 38 -17.69 -20.98 7.36
CA ARG A 38 -18.19 -19.89 8.20
C ARG A 38 -17.10 -19.36 9.13
N GLU A 39 -16.39 -20.24 9.82
CA GLU A 39 -15.26 -19.86 10.68
C GLU A 39 -14.19 -19.09 9.90
N LEU A 40 -13.95 -19.46 8.63
CA LEU A 40 -13.06 -18.77 7.69
C LEU A 40 -13.64 -17.44 7.17
N SER A 41 -14.96 -17.26 7.10
CA SER A 41 -15.59 -15.95 6.83
C SER A 41 -15.51 -15.04 8.05
N GLU A 42 -15.93 -15.54 9.22
CA GLU A 42 -15.93 -14.81 10.49
C GLU A 42 -14.52 -14.35 10.89
N THR A 43 -13.49 -15.16 10.64
CA THR A 43 -12.09 -14.77 10.86
C THR A 43 -11.60 -13.74 9.86
N LYS A 44 -12.01 -13.80 8.58
CA LYS A 44 -11.71 -12.74 7.58
C LYS A 44 -12.39 -11.42 7.95
N GLU A 45 -13.69 -11.43 8.24
CA GLU A 45 -14.43 -10.24 8.67
C GLU A 45 -13.80 -9.59 9.92
N LYS A 46 -13.26 -10.41 10.83
CA LYS A 46 -12.52 -9.97 12.02
C LYS A 46 -11.14 -9.40 11.70
N ILE A 47 -10.42 -9.92 10.70
CA ILE A 47 -9.18 -9.31 10.19
C ILE A 47 -9.51 -7.95 9.55
N ASP A 48 -10.49 -7.90 8.65
CA ASP A 48 -10.94 -6.64 8.02
C ASP A 48 -11.39 -5.60 9.06
N GLN A 49 -11.99 -6.05 10.17
CA GLN A 49 -12.37 -5.20 11.30
C GLN A 49 -11.15 -4.61 12.01
N LEU A 50 -10.17 -5.45 12.33
CA LEU A 50 -8.93 -5.03 12.99
C LEU A 50 -8.09 -4.12 12.10
N ASP A 51 -8.00 -4.36 10.79
CA ASP A 51 -7.31 -3.46 9.85
C ASP A 51 -8.01 -2.10 9.72
N ARG A 52 -9.36 -2.08 9.71
CA ARG A 52 -10.14 -0.84 9.77
C ARG A 52 -9.93 -0.08 11.08
N GLU A 53 -9.75 -0.75 12.21
CA GLU A 53 -9.48 -0.14 13.51
C GLU A 53 -8.04 0.34 13.65
N LEU A 54 -7.07 -0.45 13.18
CA LEU A 54 -5.64 -0.10 13.12
C LEU A 54 -5.39 1.06 12.15
N GLY A 55 -6.10 1.12 11.03
CA GLY A 55 -6.10 2.27 10.12
C GLY A 55 -6.62 3.56 10.79
N LYS A 56 -7.73 3.47 11.54
CA LYS A 56 -8.26 4.58 12.35
C LYS A 56 -7.27 5.00 13.45
N ALA A 57 -6.65 4.05 14.16
CA ALA A 57 -5.67 4.32 15.20
C ALA A 57 -4.43 5.04 14.65
N LYS A 58 -3.85 4.54 13.54
CA LYS A 58 -2.75 5.21 12.83
C LYS A 58 -3.14 6.63 12.38
N GLN A 59 -4.34 6.81 11.82
CA GLN A 59 -4.80 8.14 11.41
C GLN A 59 -5.03 9.08 12.60
N ALA A 60 -5.51 8.56 13.75
CA ALA A 60 -5.68 9.32 14.98
C ALA A 60 -4.32 9.72 15.60
N ILE A 61 -3.32 8.84 15.54
CA ILE A 61 -1.94 9.14 15.96
C ILE A 61 -1.34 10.24 15.05
N ASN A 62 -1.44 10.10 13.73
CA ASN A 62 -0.89 11.08 12.78
C ASN A 62 -1.62 12.44 12.81
N LYS A 63 -2.90 12.46 13.23
CA LYS A 63 -3.67 13.68 13.52
C LYS A 63 -3.48 14.19 14.96
N SER A 64 -2.87 13.40 15.85
CA SER A 64 -2.67 13.78 17.24
C SER A 64 -1.62 14.87 17.34
N LYS A 65 -2.00 16.02 17.92
CA LYS A 65 -1.05 17.10 18.18
C LYS A 65 0.15 16.60 19.00
N LYS A 66 -0.08 15.70 19.95
CA LYS A 66 0.97 15.11 20.80
C LYS A 66 2.06 14.38 20.00
N ALA A 67 1.75 13.77 18.85
CA ALA A 67 2.76 13.10 18.04
C ALA A 67 3.72 14.13 17.42
N LYS A 68 3.18 15.24 16.90
CA LYS A 68 3.98 16.36 16.37
C LYS A 68 4.70 17.14 17.47
N ASP A 69 4.06 17.33 18.62
CA ASP A 69 4.69 17.97 19.79
C ASP A 69 5.90 17.14 20.26
N VAL A 70 5.82 15.80 20.25
CA VAL A 70 6.95 14.91 20.55
C VAL A 70 8.01 14.95 19.44
N GLU A 71 7.63 14.96 18.17
CA GLU A 71 8.57 15.07 17.03
C GLU A 71 9.38 16.37 17.09
N ILE A 72 8.73 17.50 17.43
CA ILE A 72 9.39 18.80 17.66
C ILE A 72 10.32 18.73 18.88
N LEU A 73 9.88 18.15 20.00
CA LEU A 73 10.72 18.01 21.20
C LEU A 73 11.97 17.14 20.96
N LEU A 74 11.88 16.13 20.10
CA LEU A 74 13.05 15.34 19.67
C LEU A 74 14.01 16.20 18.82
N GLN A 75 13.50 16.97 17.86
CA GLN A 75 14.32 17.88 17.05
C GLN A 75 14.98 18.98 17.89
N GLU A 76 14.29 19.49 18.91
CA GLU A 76 14.84 20.44 19.88
C GLU A 76 15.92 19.78 20.77
N SER A 77 15.67 18.55 21.25
CA SER A 77 16.66 17.76 22.00
C SER A 77 17.93 17.52 21.18
N ASP A 78 17.81 17.09 19.93
CA ASP A 78 18.94 16.89 19.02
C ASP A 78 19.68 18.20 18.72
N SER A 79 18.98 19.33 18.68
CA SER A 79 19.58 20.65 18.51
C SER A 79 20.38 21.07 19.76
N LEU A 80 19.83 20.82 20.94
CA LEU A 80 20.48 21.11 22.22
C LEU A 80 21.69 20.19 22.46
N GLN A 81 21.59 18.90 22.15
CA GLN A 81 22.70 17.96 22.30
C GLN A 81 23.86 18.29 21.35
N ARG A 82 23.58 18.70 20.09
CA ARG A 82 24.63 19.21 19.17
C ARG A 82 25.28 20.49 19.68
N LYS A 83 24.52 21.41 20.27
CA LYS A 83 25.07 22.63 20.90
C LYS A 83 25.94 22.32 22.11
N LEU A 84 25.51 21.37 22.95
CA LEU A 84 26.29 20.91 24.12
C LEU A 84 27.62 20.30 23.67
N LEU A 85 27.59 19.37 22.70
CA LEU A 85 28.81 18.76 22.14
C LEU A 85 29.75 19.83 21.54
N SER A 86 29.22 20.82 20.81
CA SER A 86 30.02 21.94 20.29
C SER A 86 30.70 22.74 21.42
N GLN A 87 29.99 22.99 22.53
CA GLN A 87 30.55 23.69 23.70
C GLN A 87 31.55 22.83 24.47
N GLU A 88 31.35 21.52 24.55
CA GLU A 88 32.31 20.57 25.12
C GLU A 88 33.59 20.49 24.27
N GLU A 89 33.48 20.52 22.94
CA GLU A 89 34.63 20.58 22.03
C GLU A 89 35.37 21.93 22.10
N GLU A 90 34.65 23.06 22.14
CA GLU A 90 35.23 24.39 22.38
C GLU A 90 35.98 24.46 23.72
N PHE A 91 35.36 23.97 24.80
CA PHE A 91 36.00 23.93 26.12
C PHE A 91 37.20 22.98 26.16
N ARG A 92 37.12 21.82 25.50
CA ARG A 92 38.25 20.89 25.36
C ARG A 92 39.41 21.53 24.59
N LEU A 93 39.12 22.25 23.50
CA LEU A 93 40.11 22.96 22.70
C LEU A 93 40.73 24.13 23.48
N GLN A 94 39.93 24.88 24.23
CA GLN A 94 40.42 25.95 25.10
C GLN A 94 41.36 25.40 26.18
N ASN A 95 40.97 24.31 26.85
CA ASN A 95 41.79 23.67 27.89
C ASN A 95 43.07 23.05 27.29
N GLN A 96 43.00 22.43 26.11
CA GLN A 96 44.18 21.94 25.39
C GLN A 96 45.14 23.08 25.02
N THR A 97 44.62 24.22 24.59
CA THR A 97 45.41 25.42 24.25
C THR A 97 46.08 25.99 25.50
N LEU A 98 45.33 26.16 26.59
CA LEU A 98 45.86 26.61 27.88
C LEU A 98 46.97 25.69 28.42
N MET A 99 46.80 24.37 28.30
CA MET A 99 47.83 23.40 28.69
C MET A 99 49.09 23.48 27.81
N ALA A 100 48.94 23.79 26.52
CA ALA A 100 50.08 24.04 25.63
C ALA A 100 50.81 25.35 25.98
N GLU A 101 50.07 26.43 26.24
CA GLU A 101 50.62 27.72 26.70
C GLU A 101 51.35 27.58 28.05
N LEU A 102 50.76 26.87 29.02
CA LEU A 102 51.41 26.55 30.29
C LEU A 102 52.68 25.72 30.08
N SER A 103 52.69 24.75 29.17
CA SER A 103 53.88 23.95 28.84
C SER A 103 55.01 24.81 28.22
N MET A 104 54.66 25.76 27.35
CA MET A 104 55.63 26.74 26.81
C MET A 104 56.16 27.67 27.91
N LEU A 105 55.30 28.17 28.79
CA LEU A 105 55.70 29.02 29.91
C LEU A 105 56.58 28.27 30.92
N VAL A 106 56.30 27.00 31.22
CA VAL A 106 57.16 26.16 32.06
C VAL A 106 58.52 25.93 31.39
N SER A 107 58.54 25.57 30.10
CA SER A 107 59.78 25.37 29.34
C SER A 107 60.64 26.65 29.29
N SER A 108 60.01 27.81 29.09
CA SER A 108 60.67 29.12 29.09
C SER A 108 61.20 29.48 30.48
N ASN A 109 60.44 29.23 31.55
CA ASN A 109 60.92 29.41 32.93
C ASN A 109 62.05 28.44 33.29
N GLU A 110 62.05 27.20 32.79
CA GLU A 110 63.18 26.29 32.92
C GLU A 110 64.43 26.80 32.18
N GLU A 111 64.28 27.36 30.98
CA GLU A 111 65.38 28.00 30.27
C GLU A 111 65.93 29.21 31.02
N TYR A 112 65.07 30.09 31.54
CA TYR A 112 65.51 31.23 32.36
C TYR A 112 66.17 30.76 33.65
N LYS A 113 65.64 29.74 34.31
CA LYS A 113 66.26 29.13 35.49
C LYS A 113 67.63 28.55 35.15
N LYS A 114 67.78 27.78 34.05
CA LYS A 114 69.07 27.24 33.59
C LYS A 114 70.06 28.36 33.24
N LYS A 115 69.60 29.49 32.68
CA LYS A 115 70.43 30.68 32.41
C LYS A 115 70.88 31.38 33.70
N VAL A 116 70.00 31.51 34.69
CA VAL A 116 70.35 32.03 36.03
C VAL A 116 71.32 31.08 36.75
N GLU A 117 71.06 29.79 36.74
CA GLU A 117 71.89 28.75 37.36
C GLU A 117 73.29 28.65 36.69
N LEU A 118 73.40 28.96 35.39
CA LEU A 118 74.68 29.15 34.67
C LEU A 118 75.45 30.41 35.10
N LEU A 119 74.76 31.48 35.50
CA LEU A 119 75.37 32.71 36.01
C LEU A 119 75.73 32.59 37.50
N GLU A 120 74.92 31.87 38.29
CA GLU A 120 75.10 31.66 39.73
C GLU A 120 76.11 30.55 40.05
N SER A 121 76.28 29.53 39.18
CA SER A 121 77.24 28.43 39.38
C SER A 121 78.72 28.83 39.30
N GLY A 122 79.01 30.14 39.22
CA GLY A 122 80.34 30.71 39.52
C GLY A 122 81.42 30.41 38.48
N ASN A 123 81.09 29.79 37.35
CA ASN A 123 82.05 29.48 36.30
C ASN A 123 82.32 30.71 35.41
N ALA A 124 82.94 31.73 36.01
CA ALA A 124 83.58 32.84 35.31
C ALA A 124 84.83 32.32 34.55
N VAL A 125 84.59 31.53 33.51
CA VAL A 125 85.63 31.03 32.60
C VAL A 125 86.35 32.26 32.01
N PRO A 126 87.70 32.34 32.09
CA PRO A 126 88.43 33.44 31.47
C PRO A 126 88.15 33.44 29.96
N VAL A 127 87.79 34.61 29.44
CA VAL A 127 87.19 34.86 28.11
C VAL A 127 87.99 34.24 26.93
N ALA A 128 89.28 33.96 27.13
CA ALA A 128 90.25 33.55 26.12
C ALA A 128 90.10 32.14 25.50
N VAL A 129 89.12 31.30 25.91
CA VAL A 129 88.96 29.93 25.36
C VAL A 129 87.59 29.68 24.73
N GLN A 130 86.54 30.41 25.12
CA GLN A 130 85.28 30.35 24.36
C GLN A 130 85.36 31.13 23.04
N GLU A 131 86.22 32.15 22.93
CA GLU A 131 86.43 32.87 21.67
C GLU A 131 86.93 31.99 20.53
N SER A 132 87.64 30.88 20.76
CA SER A 132 88.05 29.98 19.67
C SER A 132 86.88 29.12 19.17
N SER A 133 86.11 28.49 20.05
CA SER A 133 84.92 27.70 19.69
C SER A 133 83.83 28.58 19.08
N VAL A 134 83.60 29.78 19.65
CA VAL A 134 82.64 30.76 19.11
C VAL A 134 83.18 31.37 17.82
N SER A 135 84.51 31.53 17.65
CA SER A 135 85.06 31.92 16.34
C SER A 135 84.93 30.81 15.31
N GLU A 136 85.16 29.54 15.62
CA GLU A 136 84.95 28.44 14.67
C GLU A 136 83.48 28.28 14.31
N GLU A 137 82.56 28.39 15.28
CA GLU A 137 81.12 28.37 15.03
C GLU A 137 80.65 29.62 14.28
N LEU A 138 81.20 30.81 14.57
CA LEU A 138 80.95 32.04 13.81
C LEU A 138 81.55 31.93 12.41
N TYR A 139 82.74 31.37 12.21
CA TYR A 139 83.34 31.13 10.89
C TYR A 139 82.55 30.08 10.11
N ARG A 140 82.00 29.05 10.77
CA ARG A 140 81.10 28.08 10.15
C ARG A 140 79.78 28.74 9.75
N LEU A 141 79.10 29.41 10.68
CA LEU A 141 77.86 30.16 10.44
C LEU A 141 78.04 31.35 9.48
N LYS A 142 79.25 31.90 9.33
CA LYS A 142 79.61 32.97 8.39
C LYS A 142 80.06 32.44 7.05
N ALA A 143 80.65 31.26 6.97
CA ALA A 143 80.85 30.52 5.72
C ALA A 143 79.51 29.99 5.19
N GLU A 144 78.63 29.53 6.07
CA GLU A 144 77.26 29.13 5.80
C GLU A 144 76.40 30.34 5.43
N ASN A 145 76.45 31.46 6.17
CA ASN A 145 75.82 32.71 5.74
C ASN A 145 76.43 33.24 4.44
N LEU A 146 77.72 33.06 4.15
CA LEU A 146 78.32 33.51 2.89
C LEU A 146 78.02 32.55 1.72
N ALA A 147 77.77 31.26 1.99
CA ALA A 147 77.26 30.30 1.01
C ALA A 147 75.77 30.52 0.74
N LEU A 148 74.97 30.71 1.79
CA LEU A 148 73.57 31.12 1.72
C LEU A 148 73.45 32.48 1.04
N GLN A 149 74.20 33.50 1.43
CA GLN A 149 74.26 34.81 0.74
C GLN A 149 74.82 34.70 -0.68
N LYS A 150 75.70 33.74 -1.01
CA LYS A 150 76.07 33.51 -2.42
C LYS A 150 74.96 32.84 -3.22
N ASN A 151 74.14 31.98 -2.61
CA ASN A 151 72.96 31.42 -3.25
C ASN A 151 71.84 32.48 -3.34
N LEU A 152 71.63 33.27 -2.30
CA LEU A 152 70.70 34.39 -2.23
C LEU A 152 71.13 35.50 -3.19
N HIS A 153 72.42 35.80 -3.34
CA HIS A 153 72.96 36.71 -4.35
C HIS A 153 72.98 36.09 -5.75
N ALA A 154 73.12 34.78 -5.91
CA ALA A 154 72.94 34.12 -7.22
C ALA A 154 71.47 34.00 -7.65
N LEU A 155 70.53 34.20 -6.71
CA LEU A 155 69.11 34.38 -6.95
C LEU A 155 68.77 35.87 -7.13
N GLN A 156 69.25 36.75 -6.24
CA GLN A 156 69.07 38.20 -6.31
C GLN A 156 69.74 38.77 -7.55
N GLU A 157 70.97 38.43 -7.93
CA GLU A 157 71.56 38.91 -9.19
C GLU A 157 70.78 38.44 -10.44
N LYS A 158 69.96 37.38 -10.34
CA LYS A 158 68.99 37.01 -11.39
C LYS A 158 67.74 37.88 -11.33
N PHE A 159 67.19 38.16 -10.15
CA PHE A 159 66.03 39.04 -9.95
C PHE A 159 66.34 40.56 -10.04
N GLU A 160 67.57 41.00 -9.79
CA GLU A 160 68.02 42.39 -9.73
C GLU A 160 68.47 42.87 -11.12
N LYS A 161 68.93 41.94 -11.98
CA LYS A 161 68.96 42.16 -13.44
C LYS A 161 67.56 42.32 -14.05
N GLU A 162 66.50 42.05 -13.29
CA GLU A 162 65.11 42.25 -13.67
C GLU A 162 64.43 43.41 -12.90
N ALA A 163 64.95 43.82 -11.72
CA ALA A 163 64.28 44.74 -10.79
C ALA A 163 65.02 46.06 -10.45
N VAL A 164 66.29 46.27 -10.81
CA VAL A 164 67.03 47.50 -10.40
C VAL A 164 66.71 48.70 -11.29
N LEU A 165 65.57 49.33 -11.04
CA LEU A 165 65.25 50.71 -11.46
C LEU A 165 64.55 51.48 -10.33
N LYS A 166 65.24 52.54 -9.84
CA LYS A 166 64.75 53.66 -8.99
C LYS A 166 64.76 53.54 -7.45
N SER A 167 65.97 53.64 -6.88
CA SER A 167 66.42 54.77 -6.01
C SER A 167 65.57 55.32 -4.83
N ASN A 168 66.09 55.09 -3.61
CA ASN A 168 66.67 56.10 -2.66
C ASN A 168 65.82 57.17 -1.89
N ASP A 169 65.86 57.14 -0.54
CA ASP A 169 66.60 58.09 0.37
C ASP A 169 65.93 58.77 1.63
N GLN A 170 66.74 58.92 2.71
CA GLN A 170 66.82 59.97 3.78
C GLN A 170 65.79 60.31 4.94
N SER A 171 66.24 60.10 6.21
CA SER A 171 66.50 61.12 7.29
C SER A 171 65.46 61.49 8.45
N PRO A 172 65.84 62.16 9.60
CA PRO A 172 65.29 61.92 10.99
C PRO A 172 65.05 63.15 11.97
N GLU A 173 65.06 62.95 13.33
CA GLU A 173 65.78 63.72 14.44
C GLU A 173 65.07 64.28 15.76
N VAL A 174 65.89 64.47 16.86
CA VAL A 174 65.81 65.24 18.18
C VAL A 174 64.79 64.87 19.32
N THR A 175 64.72 65.34 20.61
CA THR A 175 65.34 66.32 21.63
C THR A 175 64.87 65.93 23.11
N ILE A 176 65.14 66.46 24.36
CA ILE A 176 66.15 67.29 25.13
C ILE A 176 65.82 67.42 26.69
N ALA A 177 66.80 67.76 27.59
CA ALA A 177 66.74 68.46 28.94
C ALA A 177 66.18 67.83 30.28
N SER A 178 66.52 68.20 31.56
CA SER A 178 67.64 68.94 32.25
C SER A 178 67.58 68.90 33.84
N GLN A 179 68.50 69.55 34.60
CA GLN A 179 68.84 69.34 36.07
C GLN A 179 69.34 70.63 36.85
N SER A 180 69.73 70.54 38.15
CA SER A 180 70.54 71.46 39.06
C SER A 180 69.74 72.16 40.22
N LEU A 181 70.23 72.70 41.38
CA LEU A 181 71.52 72.88 42.15
C LEU A 181 71.18 73.11 43.70
N MET A 182 71.92 73.56 44.75
CA MET A 182 73.25 74.19 45.07
C MET A 182 73.72 74.02 46.57
N GLN A 183 74.30 75.05 47.25
CA GLN A 183 75.09 75.12 48.54
C GLN A 183 74.94 76.54 49.21
N PRO A 184 75.54 76.99 50.38
CA PRO A 184 76.89 76.70 50.98
C PRO A 184 77.01 76.75 52.57
N GLU A 185 78.19 77.11 53.13
CA GLU A 185 78.71 77.03 54.54
C GLU A 185 78.85 78.44 55.25
N GLU A 186 79.50 78.75 56.42
CA GLU A 186 80.49 78.18 57.40
C GLU A 186 80.20 78.80 58.86
N LYS A 187 80.96 79.04 59.97
CA LYS A 187 82.36 79.03 60.58
C LYS A 187 82.23 79.26 62.16
N ASP A 188 83.15 79.49 63.14
CA ASP A 188 84.64 79.56 63.42
C ASP A 188 84.95 79.57 64.99
N SER A 189 86.24 79.54 65.42
CA SER A 189 86.85 80.09 66.71
C SER A 189 86.60 79.41 68.11
N PHE A 190 87.35 79.62 69.23
CA PHE A 190 88.82 79.52 69.56
C PHE A 190 89.08 79.39 71.14
N ASN A 191 90.33 79.53 71.68
CA ASN A 191 90.78 79.01 73.03
C ASN A 191 91.93 79.83 73.76
N SER A 192 92.21 79.71 75.10
CA SER A 192 93.51 80.06 75.84
C SER A 192 93.53 79.96 77.42
N GLU A 193 94.69 80.19 78.09
CA GLU A 193 95.06 79.85 79.51
C GLU A 193 95.88 80.94 80.33
N GLU A 194 96.00 80.76 81.67
CA GLU A 194 96.98 81.19 82.75
C GLU A 194 97.62 82.62 82.98
N ALA A 195 97.64 83.06 84.28
CA ALA A 195 98.65 83.85 85.08
C ALA A 195 98.99 85.37 84.76
N VAL A 196 99.83 86.19 85.47
CA VAL A 196 100.79 86.10 86.63
C VAL A 196 101.00 87.48 87.41
N ASP A 197 101.51 87.47 88.67
CA ASP A 197 102.28 88.51 89.45
C ASP A 197 101.65 89.92 89.75
N GLY A 198 102.18 90.94 90.49
CA GLY A 198 103.45 91.28 91.21
C GLY A 198 103.35 92.61 92.03
N ALA A 199 104.43 93.21 92.64
CA ALA A 199 104.29 94.24 93.74
C ALA A 199 105.31 95.45 93.91
N VAL A 200 104.83 96.57 94.53
CA VAL A 200 105.48 97.56 95.52
C VAL A 200 106.44 98.77 95.14
N GLN A 201 105.92 100.01 95.27
CA GLN A 201 106.28 101.23 96.13
C GLN A 201 107.61 102.10 96.13
N LYS A 202 107.45 103.44 96.40
CA LYS A 202 108.37 104.52 96.98
C LYS A 202 109.50 105.16 96.10
N GLY A 203 110.17 106.30 96.37
CA GLY A 203 110.22 107.34 97.47
C GLY A 203 111.19 108.56 97.15
N MET A 204 111.39 109.60 98.00
CA MET A 204 111.97 110.94 97.60
C MET A 204 112.82 111.76 98.66
N THR A 205 113.91 112.45 98.21
CA THR A 205 114.72 113.67 98.68
C THR A 205 115.22 114.02 100.13
N GLN A 206 116.57 114.29 100.22
CA GLN A 206 117.38 115.43 100.79
C GLN A 206 117.30 116.10 102.22
N SER A 207 118.49 116.16 102.88
CA SER A 207 119.27 117.35 103.38
C SER A 207 119.01 118.18 104.68
N SER A 208 119.78 117.88 105.75
CA SER A 208 120.70 118.73 106.58
C SER A 208 120.42 120.21 106.98
N SER A 209 120.60 120.55 108.28
CA SER A 209 121.50 121.64 108.75
C SER A 209 121.85 121.58 110.26
N GLU A 210 122.91 122.32 110.63
CA GLU A 210 123.56 122.51 111.94
C GLU A 210 124.03 124.00 112.00
N TYR A 211 124.35 124.69 113.12
CA TYR A 211 124.24 124.40 114.56
C TYR A 211 124.20 125.73 115.38
N ASN A 212 123.24 125.87 116.30
CA ASN A 212 123.21 126.76 117.49
C ASN A 212 121.87 126.57 118.23
N GLU A 213 120.85 126.20 117.46
CA GLU A 213 120.01 125.04 117.73
C GLU A 213 120.43 124.24 118.98
N THR A 214 121.61 123.60 118.98
CA THR A 214 122.13 122.53 119.87
C THR A 214 121.45 122.30 121.22
N ILE A 215 121.28 123.31 122.07
CA ILE A 215 120.72 123.13 123.43
C ILE A 215 119.19 123.29 123.46
N ASN A 216 118.64 124.09 122.54
CA ASN A 216 117.23 123.99 122.18
C ASN A 216 116.97 122.75 121.31
N LYS A 217 117.96 122.26 120.54
CA LYS A 217 117.95 120.97 119.83
C LYS A 217 117.80 119.87 120.87
N LEU A 218 118.71 119.65 121.83
CA LEU A 218 118.58 118.58 122.83
C LEU A 218 117.30 118.62 123.72
N ARG A 219 116.52 119.72 123.72
CA ARG A 219 115.15 119.74 124.26
C ARG A 219 114.08 119.46 123.20
N LEU A 220 114.15 120.13 122.05
CA LEU A 220 113.28 119.92 120.90
C LEU A 220 113.45 118.54 120.27
N GLU A 221 114.61 117.91 120.37
CA GLU A 221 114.97 116.54 119.97
C GLU A 221 114.52 115.54 121.03
N LEU A 222 114.54 115.90 122.32
CA LEU A 222 113.93 115.05 123.35
C LEU A 222 112.40 115.06 123.23
N ASP A 223 111.82 116.22 122.88
CA ASP A 223 110.39 116.38 122.69
C ASP A 223 109.92 115.95 121.28
N THR A 224 110.74 116.06 120.22
CA THR A 224 110.47 115.40 118.93
C THR A 224 110.78 113.92 118.98
N GLU A 225 111.76 113.39 119.72
CA GLU A 225 111.86 111.93 119.95
C GLU A 225 110.61 111.42 120.68
N ARG A 226 110.01 112.24 121.56
CA ARG A 226 108.73 111.89 122.22
C ARG A 226 107.55 111.97 121.24
N GLU A 227 107.45 113.03 120.43
CA GLU A 227 106.39 113.16 119.43
C GLU A 227 106.55 112.13 118.29
N GLU A 228 107.76 111.85 117.82
CA GLU A 228 108.10 110.76 116.90
C GLU A 228 107.78 109.40 117.51
N LYS A 229 108.10 109.16 118.79
CA LYS A 229 107.73 107.91 119.47
C LYS A 229 106.22 107.78 119.70
N LEU A 230 105.50 108.90 119.79
CA LEU A 230 104.03 108.93 119.79
C LEU A 230 103.45 108.76 118.37
N LEU A 231 104.08 109.35 117.35
CA LEU A 231 103.70 109.26 115.94
C LEU A 231 103.95 107.86 115.41
N ILE A 232 105.15 107.29 115.58
CA ILE A 232 105.48 105.89 115.23
C ILE A 232 104.54 104.92 115.96
N LYS A 233 104.17 105.21 117.22
CA LYS A 233 103.20 104.40 117.97
C LYS A 233 101.77 104.57 117.43
N SER A 234 101.41 105.77 116.98
CA SER A 234 100.14 106.07 116.31
C SER A 234 100.08 105.37 114.94
N GLU A 235 101.12 105.49 114.12
CA GLU A 235 101.27 104.78 112.84
C GLU A 235 101.28 103.27 113.02
N LEU A 236 101.88 102.72 114.09
CA LEU A 236 101.80 101.30 114.41
C LEU A 236 100.37 100.87 114.77
N GLU A 237 99.67 101.65 115.59
CA GLU A 237 98.29 101.33 115.97
C GLU A 237 97.31 101.53 114.79
N ILE A 238 97.57 102.50 113.90
CA ILE A 238 96.89 102.68 112.61
C ILE A 238 97.19 101.50 111.68
N LYS A 239 98.45 101.11 111.46
CA LYS A 239 98.82 99.97 110.61
C LYS A 239 98.25 98.66 111.15
N LYS A 240 98.25 98.47 112.46
CA LYS A 240 97.62 97.35 113.15
C LYS A 240 96.10 97.35 112.96
N LYS A 241 95.45 98.52 113.05
CA LYS A 241 94.00 98.68 112.77
C LYS A 241 93.68 98.41 111.29
N GLU A 242 94.47 98.92 110.35
CA GLU A 242 94.35 98.61 108.92
C GLU A 242 94.53 97.11 108.64
N HIS A 243 95.54 96.45 109.24
CA HIS A 243 95.71 95.01 109.09
C HIS A 243 94.56 94.23 109.73
N GLN A 244 94.04 94.69 110.87
CA GLN A 244 92.90 94.05 111.52
C GLN A 244 91.60 94.24 110.72
N GLU A 245 91.41 95.40 110.08
CA GLU A 245 90.32 95.68 109.13
C GLU A 245 90.44 94.85 107.85
N GLN A 246 91.65 94.72 107.29
CA GLN A 246 91.93 93.82 106.16
C GLN A 246 91.70 92.35 106.52
N MET A 247 92.11 91.91 107.70
CA MET A 247 91.82 90.55 108.20
C MET A 247 90.31 90.34 108.34
N THR A 248 89.54 91.29 108.89
CA THR A 248 88.07 91.17 108.92
C THR A 248 87.44 91.19 107.54
N ALA A 249 87.96 91.98 106.59
CA ALA A 249 87.46 92.01 105.21
C ALA A 249 87.70 90.68 104.49
N ILE A 250 88.91 90.12 104.57
CA ILE A 250 89.24 88.79 104.03
C ILE A 250 88.41 87.70 104.71
N GLN A 251 88.16 87.81 106.01
CA GLN A 251 87.37 86.82 106.76
C GLN A 251 85.87 86.91 106.44
N GLU A 252 85.33 88.11 106.21
CA GLU A 252 84.00 88.31 105.63
C GLU A 252 83.91 87.80 104.19
N GLU A 253 84.92 87.99 103.35
CA GLU A 253 84.94 87.46 101.98
C GLU A 253 85.02 85.93 101.97
N LEU A 254 85.80 85.33 102.87
CA LEU A 254 85.87 83.89 103.09
C LEU A 254 84.51 83.33 103.55
N GLU A 255 83.82 84.01 104.47
CA GLU A 255 82.48 83.63 104.91
C GLU A 255 81.46 83.76 103.76
N LYS A 256 81.46 84.89 103.04
CA LYS A 256 80.61 85.09 101.84
C LYS A 256 80.91 84.08 100.73
N ALA A 257 82.14 83.58 100.61
CA ALA A 257 82.52 82.52 99.68
C ALA A 257 82.05 81.14 100.15
N ALA A 258 82.21 80.82 101.45
CA ALA A 258 81.69 79.59 102.05
C ALA A 258 80.16 79.51 101.94
N ASP A 259 79.46 80.61 102.16
CA ASP A 259 78.01 80.70 102.09
C ASP A 259 77.49 80.56 100.63
N LYS A 260 78.21 81.12 99.66
CA LYS A 260 77.99 80.88 98.21
C LYS A 260 78.26 79.42 97.82
N LEU A 261 79.30 78.79 98.38
CA LEU A 261 79.63 77.38 98.13
C LEU A 261 78.54 76.46 98.71
N LYS A 262 78.10 76.72 99.95
CA LYS A 262 77.02 75.99 100.63
C LYS A 262 75.70 76.08 99.86
N LYS A 263 75.30 77.29 99.43
CA LYS A 263 74.10 77.48 98.59
C LYS A 263 74.21 76.79 97.22
N LYS A 264 75.41 76.74 96.62
CA LYS A 264 75.65 75.94 95.40
C LYS A 264 75.56 74.43 95.67
N GLN A 265 76.06 73.95 96.81
CA GLN A 265 75.97 72.55 97.21
C GLN A 265 74.52 72.13 97.51
N GLU A 266 73.76 72.96 98.21
CA GLU A 266 72.32 72.79 98.47
C GLU A 266 71.52 72.77 97.15
N SER A 267 71.77 73.72 96.25
CA SER A 267 71.16 73.77 94.91
C SER A 267 71.55 72.56 94.04
N TYR A 268 72.79 72.07 94.10
CA TYR A 268 73.22 70.86 93.40
C TYR A 268 72.56 69.61 93.95
N LEU A 269 72.42 69.49 95.27
CA LEU A 269 71.71 68.39 95.92
C LEU A 269 70.21 68.40 95.57
N GLN A 270 69.58 69.58 95.52
CA GLN A 270 68.19 69.72 95.05
C GLN A 270 68.06 69.30 93.58
N LEU A 271 68.90 69.81 92.67
CA LEU A 271 68.88 69.42 91.25
C LEU A 271 69.18 67.92 91.05
N HIS A 272 70.01 67.32 91.92
CA HIS A 272 70.24 65.87 91.91
C HIS A 272 68.99 65.10 92.35
N ALA A 273 68.31 65.54 93.41
CA ALA A 273 67.07 64.93 93.89
C ALA A 273 65.92 65.07 92.88
N GLU A 274 65.77 66.24 92.25
CA GLU A 274 64.80 66.50 91.18
C GLU A 274 65.09 65.65 89.94
N LYS A 275 66.36 65.56 89.52
CA LYS A 275 66.80 64.64 88.46
C LYS A 275 66.42 63.19 88.81
N GLU A 276 66.77 62.72 90.00
CA GLU A 276 66.51 61.34 90.43
C GLU A 276 64.99 61.05 90.53
N GLN A 277 64.19 62.01 90.98
CA GLN A 277 62.73 61.94 90.97
C GLN A 277 62.16 61.83 89.55
N VAL A 278 62.65 62.66 88.61
CA VAL A 278 62.23 62.58 87.19
C VAL A 278 62.64 61.24 86.56
N PHE A 279 63.80 60.68 86.90
CA PHE A 279 64.18 59.33 86.45
C PHE A 279 63.28 58.24 87.04
N LYS A 280 62.90 58.33 88.32
CA LYS A 280 61.94 57.40 88.96
C LYS A 280 60.56 57.49 88.31
N GLU A 281 60.06 58.69 88.06
CA GLU A 281 58.78 58.89 87.37
C GLU A 281 58.81 58.44 85.91
N MET A 282 59.93 58.64 85.20
CA MET A 282 60.08 58.15 83.83
C MET A 282 60.12 56.62 83.77
N SER A 283 60.82 55.97 84.72
CA SER A 283 60.78 54.51 84.85
C SER A 283 59.36 54.03 85.13
N ALA A 284 58.70 54.58 86.15
CA ALA A 284 57.33 54.18 86.51
C ALA A 284 56.32 54.36 85.36
N LYS A 285 56.45 55.44 84.56
CA LYS A 285 55.63 55.65 83.35
C LYS A 285 55.95 54.65 82.24
N LEU A 286 57.21 54.24 82.10
CA LEU A 286 57.63 53.21 81.14
C LEU A 286 57.11 51.82 81.56
N ASP A 287 57.23 51.49 82.85
CA ASP A 287 56.72 50.26 83.46
C ASP A 287 55.18 50.18 83.36
N GLU A 288 54.47 51.30 83.59
CA GLU A 288 53.02 51.39 83.41
C GLU A 288 52.61 51.22 81.94
N ASN A 289 53.33 51.85 81.00
CA ASN A 289 53.08 51.72 79.56
C ASN A 289 53.34 50.29 79.08
N GLN A 290 54.38 49.63 79.59
CA GLN A 290 54.66 48.23 79.31
C GLN A 290 53.56 47.32 79.88
N ALA A 291 53.16 47.52 81.14
CA ALA A 291 52.04 46.79 81.73
C ALA A 291 50.70 47.03 81.01
N ALA A 292 50.48 48.18 80.38
CA ALA A 292 49.32 48.41 79.50
C ALA A 292 49.41 47.55 78.23
N ARG A 293 50.56 47.58 77.53
CA ARG A 293 50.81 46.74 76.34
C ARG A 293 50.67 45.25 76.64
N ASP A 294 51.12 44.80 77.81
CA ASP A 294 51.03 43.39 78.22
C ASP A 294 49.59 42.96 78.51
N ARG A 295 48.75 43.85 79.06
CA ARG A 295 47.30 43.61 79.21
C ARG A 295 46.61 43.52 77.84
N ASP A 296 46.91 44.44 76.93
CA ASP A 296 46.34 44.45 75.57
C ASP A 296 46.79 43.22 74.78
N GLN A 297 48.09 42.90 74.81
CA GLN A 297 48.63 41.71 74.16
C GLN A 297 48.00 40.42 74.72
N LYS A 298 47.76 40.37 76.04
CA LYS A 298 47.00 39.27 76.65
C LYS A 298 45.55 39.23 76.15
N TYR A 299 44.84 40.36 76.13
CA TYR A 299 43.47 40.43 75.63
C TYR A 299 43.34 39.94 74.18
N TYR A 300 44.25 40.36 73.29
CA TYR A 300 44.27 39.88 71.91
C TYR A 300 44.66 38.39 71.80
N LYS A 301 45.59 37.89 72.63
CA LYS A 301 45.90 36.45 72.72
C LYS A 301 44.68 35.63 73.18
N ASP A 302 43.98 36.08 74.21
CA ASP A 302 42.78 35.42 74.76
C ASP A 302 41.61 35.46 73.74
N GLN A 303 41.48 36.53 72.94
CA GLN A 303 40.56 36.61 71.80
C GLN A 303 40.92 35.61 70.69
N ILE A 304 42.18 35.56 70.27
CA ILE A 304 42.66 34.63 69.23
C ILE A 304 42.44 33.17 69.67
N ALA A 305 42.74 32.84 70.93
CA ALA A 305 42.52 31.50 71.47
C ALA A 305 41.04 31.09 71.47
N LYS A 306 40.12 32.02 71.79
CA LYS A 306 38.66 31.77 71.70
C LYS A 306 38.22 31.50 70.26
N LEU A 307 38.62 32.37 69.33
CA LEU A 307 38.27 32.21 67.91
C LEU A 307 38.84 30.91 67.32
N GLN A 308 40.07 30.53 67.69
CA GLN A 308 40.65 29.24 67.30
C GLN A 308 39.86 28.05 67.86
N ALA A 309 39.43 28.10 69.13
CA ALA A 309 38.61 27.06 69.73
C ALA A 309 37.21 26.95 69.09
N GLU A 310 36.61 28.08 68.68
CA GLU A 310 35.31 28.11 68.01
C GLU A 310 35.40 27.62 66.55
N ILE A 311 36.45 27.99 65.81
CA ILE A 311 36.75 27.42 64.48
C ILE A 311 36.93 25.89 64.58
N GLU A 312 37.69 25.41 65.56
CA GLU A 312 37.93 23.97 65.76
C GLU A 312 36.66 23.21 66.20
N LYS A 313 35.72 23.88 66.89
CA LYS A 313 34.38 23.34 67.20
C LYS A 313 33.51 23.23 65.95
N VAL A 314 33.40 24.30 65.17
CA VAL A 314 32.63 24.33 63.92
C VAL A 314 33.19 23.34 62.90
N LYS A 315 34.52 23.19 62.84
CA LYS A 315 35.21 22.18 62.02
C LYS A 315 34.78 20.75 62.40
N LYS A 316 34.75 20.41 63.69
CA LYS A 316 34.29 19.09 64.17
C LYS A 316 32.80 18.84 63.93
N GLU A 317 31.97 19.86 64.06
CA GLU A 317 30.54 19.78 63.71
C GLU A 317 30.34 19.56 62.20
N SER A 318 31.16 20.21 61.36
CA SER A 318 31.19 20.00 59.91
C SER A 318 31.68 18.59 59.53
N GLU A 319 32.80 18.12 60.12
CA GLU A 319 33.34 16.77 59.93
C GLU A 319 32.31 15.68 60.33
N TYR A 320 31.59 15.87 61.43
CA TYR A 320 30.51 14.98 61.86
C TYR A 320 29.33 14.96 60.88
N LEU A 321 28.87 16.13 60.42
CA LEU A 321 27.78 16.23 59.44
C LEU A 321 28.18 15.66 58.08
N GLN A 322 29.43 15.84 57.65
CA GLN A 322 29.96 15.26 56.43
C GLN A 322 30.01 13.73 56.52
N GLY A 323 30.63 13.18 57.57
CA GLY A 323 30.67 11.73 57.79
C GLY A 323 29.30 11.08 57.97
N ASN A 324 28.26 11.83 58.35
CA ASN A 324 26.88 11.35 58.36
C ASN A 324 26.24 11.35 56.95
N LYS A 325 26.52 12.35 56.11
CA LYS A 325 26.12 12.36 54.70
C LYS A 325 26.81 11.25 53.91
N ASP A 326 28.11 11.03 54.14
CA ASP A 326 28.88 10.00 53.45
C ASP A 326 28.32 8.60 53.73
N LYS A 327 27.94 8.31 54.99
CA LYS A 327 27.20 7.09 55.34
C LYS A 327 25.87 6.97 54.60
N GLN A 328 25.07 8.03 54.59
CA GLN A 328 23.79 8.04 53.88
C GLN A 328 23.97 7.83 52.36
N ILE A 329 25.05 8.34 51.78
CA ILE A 329 25.42 8.12 50.38
C ILE A 329 25.79 6.65 50.13
N GLU A 330 26.57 6.01 51.00
CA GLU A 330 26.87 4.57 50.87
C GLU A 330 25.64 3.68 51.11
N GLU A 331 24.78 4.02 52.06
CA GLU A 331 23.51 3.33 52.28
C GLU A 331 22.60 3.41 51.03
N LEU A 332 22.52 4.57 50.39
CA LEU A 332 21.78 4.77 49.15
C LEU A 332 22.42 4.05 47.95
N LYS A 333 23.75 4.08 47.81
CA LYS A 333 24.48 3.30 46.79
C LYS A 333 24.22 1.80 46.95
N HIS A 334 24.23 1.29 48.18
CA HIS A 334 23.94 -0.10 48.48
C HIS A 334 22.50 -0.48 48.11
N HIS A 335 21.51 0.36 48.44
CA HIS A 335 20.12 0.14 48.01
C HIS A 335 19.97 0.17 46.48
N LEU A 336 20.63 1.10 45.78
CA LEU A 336 20.65 1.14 44.31
C LEU A 336 21.30 -0.10 43.71
N SER A 337 22.40 -0.59 44.27
CA SER A 337 23.06 -1.82 43.84
C SER A 337 22.19 -3.07 44.07
N GLN A 338 21.46 -3.14 45.19
CA GLN A 338 20.50 -4.21 45.45
C GLN A 338 19.31 -4.16 44.48
N LEU A 339 18.74 -2.98 44.22
CA LEU A 339 17.66 -2.80 43.25
C LEU A 339 18.11 -3.14 41.82
N GLN A 340 19.32 -2.72 41.42
CA GLN A 340 19.92 -3.09 40.15
C GLN A 340 20.03 -4.61 40.03
N THR A 341 20.62 -5.27 41.04
CA THR A 341 20.74 -6.74 41.08
C THR A 341 19.37 -7.45 40.99
N GLN A 342 18.34 -6.88 41.62
CA GLN A 342 16.97 -7.41 41.54
C GLN A 342 16.34 -7.21 40.16
N VAL A 343 16.57 -6.06 39.50
CA VAL A 343 16.13 -5.79 38.12
C VAL A 343 16.84 -6.72 37.14
N ASP A 344 18.14 -6.90 37.27
CA ASP A 344 18.94 -7.80 36.42
C ASP A 344 18.50 -9.25 36.57
N ALA A 345 18.29 -9.73 37.81
CA ALA A 345 17.75 -11.06 38.08
C ALA A 345 16.34 -11.23 37.49
N SER A 346 15.46 -10.23 37.62
CA SER A 346 14.11 -10.26 37.02
C SER A 346 14.16 -10.24 35.49
N GLY A 347 15.11 -9.51 34.89
CA GLY A 347 15.34 -9.48 33.45
C GLY A 347 15.82 -10.82 32.91
N ILE A 348 16.74 -11.48 33.61
CA ILE A 348 17.22 -12.84 33.28
C ILE A 348 16.06 -13.85 33.35
N VAL A 349 15.23 -13.81 34.40
CA VAL A 349 14.07 -14.71 34.51
C VAL A 349 13.05 -14.47 33.39
N ALA A 350 12.72 -13.22 33.09
CA ALA A 350 11.81 -12.89 31.98
C ALA A 350 12.38 -13.30 30.61
N SER A 351 13.69 -13.09 30.39
CA SER A 351 14.39 -13.50 29.17
C SER A 351 14.40 -15.02 29.00
N HIS A 352 14.72 -15.78 30.06
CA HIS A 352 14.65 -17.24 30.04
C HIS A 352 13.23 -17.74 29.78
N GLN A 353 12.21 -17.14 30.40
CA GLN A 353 10.82 -17.51 30.17
C GLN A 353 10.38 -17.25 28.71
N LEU A 354 10.78 -16.12 28.12
CA LEU A 354 10.54 -15.84 26.70
C LEU A 354 11.28 -16.82 25.78
N GLN A 355 12.52 -17.17 26.11
CA GLN A 355 13.30 -18.16 25.36
C GLN A 355 12.67 -19.57 25.43
N GLU A 356 12.15 -19.97 26.59
CA GLU A 356 11.45 -21.24 26.78
C GLU A 356 10.14 -21.30 25.96
N GLN A 357 9.35 -20.21 25.94
CA GLN A 357 8.15 -20.12 25.10
C GLN A 357 8.49 -20.11 23.60
N SER A 358 9.53 -19.37 23.19
CA SER A 358 10.04 -19.39 21.82
C SER A 358 10.46 -20.80 21.39
N GLY A 359 11.14 -21.55 22.26
CA GLY A 359 11.50 -22.95 22.03
C GLY A 359 10.28 -23.87 21.87
N LYS A 360 9.22 -23.68 22.67
CA LYS A 360 7.96 -24.43 22.56
C LYS A 360 7.26 -24.18 21.23
N TYR A 361 7.09 -22.92 20.83
CA TYR A 361 6.49 -22.58 19.54
C TYR A 361 7.34 -23.07 18.35
N LEU A 362 8.66 -23.03 18.45
CA LEU A 362 9.54 -23.57 17.41
C LEU A 362 9.42 -25.10 17.27
N ALA A 363 9.27 -25.82 18.39
CA ALA A 363 9.00 -27.26 18.40
C ALA A 363 7.62 -27.59 17.81
N GLU A 364 6.58 -26.84 18.18
CA GLU A 364 5.22 -26.98 17.65
C GLU A 364 5.17 -26.73 16.13
N ILE A 365 5.78 -25.64 15.64
CA ILE A 365 5.93 -25.34 14.21
C ILE A 365 6.66 -26.47 13.48
N THR A 366 7.65 -27.11 14.12
CA THR A 366 8.38 -28.24 13.54
C THR A 366 7.49 -29.48 13.44
N VAL A 367 6.73 -29.82 14.49
CA VAL A 367 5.75 -30.92 14.48
C VAL A 367 4.66 -30.70 13.43
N LEU A 368 4.18 -29.46 13.27
CA LEU A 368 3.18 -29.11 12.25
C LEU A 368 3.73 -29.22 10.82
N ARG A 369 5.00 -28.85 10.57
CA ARG A 369 5.66 -29.10 9.27
C ARG A 369 5.79 -30.60 8.98
N ASP A 370 6.17 -31.39 9.98
CA ASP A 370 6.25 -32.84 9.89
C ASP A 370 4.91 -33.49 9.55
N GLN A 371 3.82 -33.03 10.17
CA GLN A 371 2.46 -33.48 9.87
C GLN A 371 2.03 -33.09 8.45
N LEU A 372 2.26 -31.84 8.04
CA LEU A 372 1.99 -31.38 6.67
C LEU A 372 2.79 -32.18 5.63
N SER A 373 4.05 -32.52 5.92
CA SER A 373 4.90 -33.35 5.04
C SER A 373 4.33 -34.76 4.88
N ARG A 374 3.87 -35.40 5.97
CA ARG A 374 3.22 -36.72 5.93
C ARG A 374 1.93 -36.69 5.11
N ILE A 375 1.03 -35.75 5.39
CA ILE A 375 -0.25 -35.60 4.67
C ILE A 375 0.00 -35.29 3.17
N THR A 376 1.03 -34.49 2.86
CA THR A 376 1.45 -34.23 1.48
C THR A 376 1.89 -35.51 0.77
N LYS A 377 2.68 -36.36 1.42
CA LYS A 377 3.09 -37.65 0.86
C LYS A 377 1.92 -38.62 0.71
N GLU A 378 1.06 -38.74 1.72
CA GLU A 378 -0.15 -39.58 1.69
C GLU A 378 -1.09 -39.19 0.55
N ARG A 379 -1.26 -37.89 0.30
CA ARG A 379 -1.95 -37.37 -0.90
C ARG A 379 -1.29 -37.86 -2.19
N ASP A 380 0.04 -37.78 -2.32
CA ASP A 380 0.74 -38.12 -3.55
C ASP A 380 0.77 -39.64 -3.80
N ASP A 381 0.91 -40.44 -2.76
CA ASP A 381 0.73 -41.89 -2.80
C ASP A 381 -0.72 -42.26 -3.25
N LEU A 382 -1.75 -41.56 -2.76
CA LEU A 382 -3.14 -41.74 -3.22
C LEU A 382 -3.40 -41.24 -4.65
N VAL A 383 -2.79 -40.14 -5.07
CA VAL A 383 -2.92 -39.61 -6.44
C VAL A 383 -2.29 -40.58 -7.45
N THR A 384 -1.11 -41.13 -7.16
CA THR A 384 -0.49 -42.14 -8.02
C THR A 384 -1.29 -43.44 -8.06
N GLN A 385 -1.87 -43.89 -6.93
CA GLN A 385 -2.79 -45.03 -6.91
C GLN A 385 -4.05 -44.80 -7.75
N LEU A 386 -4.65 -43.60 -7.70
CA LEU A 386 -5.80 -43.23 -8.53
C LEU A 386 -5.44 -43.13 -10.02
N GLN A 387 -4.25 -42.64 -10.36
CA GLN A 387 -3.75 -42.60 -11.74
C GLN A 387 -3.58 -43.99 -12.33
N GLU A 388 -2.98 -44.94 -11.60
CA GLU A 388 -2.83 -46.32 -12.09
C GLU A 388 -4.18 -47.05 -12.13
N SER A 389 -5.06 -46.86 -11.14
CA SER A 389 -6.42 -47.40 -11.18
C SER A 389 -7.22 -46.86 -12.37
N ARG A 390 -6.99 -45.61 -12.79
CA ARG A 390 -7.57 -45.06 -14.02
C ARG A 390 -6.92 -45.68 -15.26
N ARG A 391 -5.59 -45.83 -15.29
CA ARG A 391 -4.87 -46.43 -16.43
C ARG A 391 -5.38 -47.84 -16.73
N VAL A 392 -5.57 -48.66 -15.69
CA VAL A 392 -6.16 -50.01 -15.80
C VAL A 392 -7.61 -49.97 -16.31
N ALA A 393 -8.40 -48.95 -15.95
CA ALA A 393 -9.76 -48.79 -16.47
C ALA A 393 -9.77 -48.35 -17.95
N ASP A 394 -8.92 -47.39 -18.34
CA ASP A 394 -8.76 -46.93 -19.73
C ASP A 394 -8.22 -48.08 -20.63
N ASP A 395 -7.31 -48.92 -20.12
CA ASP A 395 -6.84 -50.16 -20.77
C ASP A 395 -7.99 -51.19 -20.94
N ALA A 396 -8.82 -51.41 -19.91
CA ALA A 396 -9.95 -52.33 -19.96
C ALA A 396 -11.05 -51.86 -20.93
N VAL A 397 -11.33 -50.55 -21.00
CA VAL A 397 -12.23 -49.96 -22.00
C VAL A 397 -11.68 -50.18 -23.41
N SER A 398 -10.36 -50.01 -23.60
CA SER A 398 -9.70 -50.23 -24.89
C SER A 398 -9.79 -51.71 -25.35
N GLN A 399 -9.59 -52.66 -24.43
CA GLN A 399 -9.79 -54.09 -24.70
C GLN A 399 -11.25 -54.42 -25.06
N MET A 400 -12.22 -53.83 -24.36
CA MET A 400 -13.64 -53.99 -24.66
C MET A 400 -14.01 -53.44 -26.06
N GLN A 401 -13.46 -52.28 -26.43
CA GLN A 401 -13.66 -51.71 -27.78
C GLN A 401 -13.05 -52.59 -28.88
N ALA A 402 -11.86 -53.17 -28.65
CA ALA A 402 -11.24 -54.12 -29.57
C ALA A 402 -12.12 -55.37 -29.77
N ALA A 403 -12.60 -55.97 -28.68
CA ALA A 403 -13.49 -57.14 -28.72
C ALA A 403 -14.84 -56.84 -29.42
N LEU A 404 -15.38 -55.63 -29.27
CA LEU A 404 -16.57 -55.19 -30.01
C LEU A 404 -16.28 -55.07 -31.52
N SER A 405 -15.12 -54.51 -31.91
CA SER A 405 -14.70 -54.44 -33.32
C SER A 405 -14.53 -55.83 -33.94
N GLU A 406 -13.97 -56.80 -33.21
CA GLU A 406 -13.87 -58.19 -33.66
C GLU A 406 -15.25 -58.86 -33.79
N ARG A 407 -16.15 -58.64 -32.83
CA ARG A 407 -17.55 -59.12 -32.91
C ARG A 407 -18.24 -58.61 -34.19
N ASP A 408 -18.10 -57.34 -34.53
CA ASP A 408 -18.75 -56.77 -35.73
C ASP A 408 -18.09 -57.26 -37.03
N LYS A 409 -16.75 -57.40 -37.09
CA LYS A 409 -16.06 -58.07 -38.21
C LYS A 409 -16.57 -59.50 -38.43
N ASN A 410 -16.76 -60.26 -37.35
CA ASN A 410 -17.28 -61.63 -37.39
C ASN A 410 -18.74 -61.66 -37.87
N ILE A 411 -19.58 -60.71 -37.45
CA ILE A 411 -20.96 -60.58 -37.96
C ILE A 411 -20.98 -60.29 -39.46
N LEU A 412 -20.15 -59.36 -39.95
CA LEU A 412 -20.05 -59.07 -41.38
C LEU A 412 -19.59 -60.30 -42.19
N SER A 413 -18.63 -61.07 -41.65
CA SER A 413 -18.19 -62.34 -42.25
C SER A 413 -19.33 -63.37 -42.31
N MET A 414 -20.06 -63.56 -41.20
CA MET A 414 -21.22 -64.46 -41.15
C MET A 414 -22.35 -64.02 -42.10
N GLN A 415 -22.59 -62.72 -42.26
CA GLN A 415 -23.56 -62.20 -43.22
C GLN A 415 -23.16 -62.51 -44.67
N GLU A 416 -21.88 -62.37 -45.04
CA GLU A 416 -21.45 -62.71 -46.41
C GLU A 416 -21.50 -64.23 -46.67
N ILE A 417 -21.12 -65.05 -45.69
CA ILE A 417 -21.32 -66.51 -45.74
C ILE A 417 -22.80 -66.85 -45.94
N SER A 418 -23.71 -66.14 -45.26
CA SER A 418 -25.16 -66.32 -45.39
C SER A 418 -25.65 -65.96 -46.80
N LYS A 419 -25.25 -64.81 -47.36
CA LYS A 419 -25.56 -64.44 -48.75
C LYS A 419 -25.07 -65.48 -49.76
N VAL A 420 -23.88 -66.06 -49.54
CA VAL A 420 -23.34 -67.13 -50.40
C VAL A 420 -24.16 -68.42 -50.26
N ALA A 421 -24.63 -68.77 -49.06
CA ALA A 421 -25.53 -69.90 -48.84
C ALA A 421 -26.90 -69.69 -49.51
N GLU A 422 -27.47 -68.50 -49.40
CA GLU A 422 -28.73 -68.11 -50.07
C GLU A 422 -28.62 -68.19 -51.60
N LYS A 423 -27.55 -67.64 -52.19
CA LYS A 423 -27.25 -67.76 -53.63
C LYS A 423 -27.14 -69.22 -54.07
N ARG A 424 -26.47 -70.07 -53.28
CA ARG A 424 -26.36 -71.52 -53.53
C ARG A 424 -27.73 -72.22 -53.46
N LYS A 425 -28.55 -71.88 -52.47
CA LYS A 425 -29.92 -72.40 -52.34
C LYS A 425 -30.77 -72.00 -53.55
N SER A 426 -30.78 -70.72 -53.93
CA SER A 426 -31.52 -70.22 -55.09
C SER A 426 -31.13 -70.95 -56.38
N LEU A 427 -29.84 -71.23 -56.59
CA LEU A 427 -29.36 -71.98 -57.76
C LEU A 427 -29.84 -73.44 -57.75
N VAL A 428 -29.88 -74.10 -56.59
CA VAL A 428 -30.42 -75.46 -56.44
C VAL A 428 -31.94 -75.48 -56.64
N ASP A 429 -32.67 -74.52 -56.07
CA ASP A 429 -34.11 -74.36 -56.25
C ASP A 429 -34.45 -74.08 -57.74
N GLU A 430 -33.65 -73.25 -58.43
CA GLU A 430 -33.75 -73.05 -59.87
C GLU A 430 -33.53 -74.32 -60.69
N MET A 431 -32.51 -75.13 -60.36
CA MET A 431 -32.28 -76.41 -61.04
C MET A 431 -33.43 -77.39 -60.81
N ALA A 432 -33.93 -77.48 -59.57
CA ALA A 432 -35.08 -78.32 -59.24
C ALA A 432 -36.34 -77.88 -60.03
N ILE A 433 -36.58 -76.57 -60.14
CA ILE A 433 -37.68 -76.03 -60.95
C ILE A 433 -37.49 -76.31 -62.45
N LYS A 434 -36.25 -76.27 -62.98
CA LYS A 434 -35.96 -76.64 -64.38
C LYS A 434 -36.23 -78.12 -64.62
N TYR A 435 -35.66 -79.02 -63.80
CA TYR A 435 -35.93 -80.47 -63.89
C TYR A 435 -37.41 -80.81 -63.74
N GLN A 436 -38.13 -80.17 -62.81
CA GLN A 436 -39.57 -80.39 -62.63
C GLN A 436 -40.37 -79.93 -63.86
N LYS A 437 -40.05 -78.76 -64.44
CA LYS A 437 -40.69 -78.27 -65.67
C LYS A 437 -40.41 -79.18 -66.88
N GLU A 438 -39.19 -79.68 -67.01
CA GLU A 438 -38.82 -80.65 -68.06
C GLU A 438 -39.57 -81.97 -67.86
N TYR A 439 -39.66 -82.47 -66.63
CA TYR A 439 -40.43 -83.68 -66.30
C TYR A 439 -41.94 -83.51 -66.55
N ASP A 440 -42.54 -82.41 -66.11
CA ASP A 440 -43.95 -82.10 -66.36
C ASP A 440 -44.24 -81.95 -67.85
N ALA A 441 -43.36 -81.27 -68.61
CA ALA A 441 -43.47 -81.17 -70.05
C ALA A 441 -43.30 -82.53 -70.75
N HIS A 442 -42.41 -83.40 -70.27
CA HIS A 442 -42.32 -84.78 -70.78
C HIS A 442 -43.59 -85.57 -70.47
N ARG A 443 -44.17 -85.45 -69.26
CA ARG A 443 -45.46 -86.08 -68.92
C ARG A 443 -46.59 -85.57 -69.81
N GLU A 444 -46.71 -84.26 -70.02
CA GLU A 444 -47.72 -83.67 -70.91
C GLU A 444 -47.55 -84.11 -72.37
N ASN A 445 -46.30 -84.22 -72.85
CA ASN A 445 -46.03 -84.77 -74.18
C ASN A 445 -46.43 -86.26 -74.28
N VAL A 446 -46.30 -87.05 -73.20
CA VAL A 446 -46.77 -88.44 -73.13
C VAL A 446 -48.30 -88.50 -73.09
N THR A 447 -48.97 -87.79 -72.18
CA THR A 447 -50.44 -87.81 -72.08
C THR A 447 -51.08 -87.32 -73.37
N ARG A 448 -50.53 -86.30 -74.03
CA ARG A 448 -51.00 -85.82 -75.35
C ARG A 448 -50.70 -86.80 -76.50
N MET A 449 -49.81 -87.77 -76.32
CA MET A 449 -49.63 -88.89 -77.26
C MET A 449 -50.56 -90.05 -76.92
N GLU A 450 -50.83 -90.32 -75.64
CA GLU A 450 -51.85 -91.26 -75.17
C GLU A 450 -53.25 -90.81 -75.60
N GLU A 451 -53.62 -89.53 -75.42
CA GLU A 451 -54.86 -88.93 -75.92
C GLU A 451 -55.01 -89.08 -77.44
N LYS A 452 -53.93 -88.92 -78.22
CA LYS A 452 -53.96 -89.16 -79.66
C LYS A 452 -54.17 -90.63 -79.99
N GLN A 453 -53.51 -91.54 -79.26
CA GLN A 453 -53.72 -92.98 -79.41
C GLN A 453 -55.13 -93.38 -78.98
N VAL A 454 -55.69 -92.82 -77.91
CA VAL A 454 -57.08 -93.02 -77.47
C VAL A 454 -58.04 -92.50 -78.54
N ALA A 455 -57.88 -91.27 -79.04
CA ALA A 455 -58.72 -90.72 -80.11
C ALA A 455 -58.54 -91.45 -81.47
N GLU A 456 -57.48 -92.22 -81.65
CA GLU A 456 -57.27 -93.10 -82.81
C GLU A 456 -57.87 -94.50 -82.56
N VAL A 457 -57.78 -95.01 -81.35
CA VAL A 457 -58.50 -96.21 -80.87
C VAL A 457 -60.00 -95.98 -80.86
N GLU A 458 -60.51 -94.80 -80.52
CA GLU A 458 -61.93 -94.41 -80.61
C GLU A 458 -62.40 -94.37 -82.07
N LYS A 459 -61.58 -93.84 -83.00
CA LYS A 459 -61.89 -93.93 -84.45
C LYS A 459 -61.92 -95.37 -84.92
N LEU A 460 -60.98 -96.20 -84.46
CA LEU A 460 -60.95 -97.63 -84.74
C LEU A 460 -62.13 -98.36 -84.07
N GLN A 461 -62.58 -97.94 -82.88
CA GLN A 461 -63.74 -98.50 -82.17
C GLN A 461 -65.05 -98.09 -82.85
N ALA A 462 -65.22 -96.82 -83.26
CA ALA A 462 -66.34 -96.40 -84.10
C ALA A 462 -66.35 -97.15 -85.45
N ARG A 463 -65.18 -97.42 -86.03
CA ARG A 463 -65.04 -98.27 -87.22
C ARG A 463 -65.37 -99.74 -86.93
N ILE A 464 -65.00 -100.26 -85.75
CA ILE A 464 -65.37 -101.58 -85.26
C ILE A 464 -66.86 -101.66 -84.93
N GLU A 465 -67.52 -100.58 -84.48
CA GLU A 465 -68.97 -100.51 -84.29
C GLU A 465 -69.72 -100.47 -85.62
N GLU A 466 -69.20 -99.74 -86.60
CA GLU A 466 -69.71 -99.77 -87.98
C GLU A 466 -69.55 -101.18 -88.59
N GLN A 467 -68.40 -101.83 -88.38
CA GLN A 467 -68.24 -103.25 -88.68
C GLN A 467 -69.14 -104.12 -87.80
N SER A 468 -69.44 -103.77 -86.55
CA SER A 468 -70.26 -104.58 -85.64
C SER A 468 -71.74 -104.52 -86.02
N LYS A 469 -72.22 -103.39 -86.53
CA LYS A 469 -73.54 -103.28 -87.17
C LYS A 469 -73.61 -104.17 -88.42
N LYS A 470 -72.51 -104.28 -89.20
CA LYS A 470 -72.36 -105.31 -90.25
C LYS A 470 -72.25 -106.74 -89.70
N ILE A 471 -71.57 -106.95 -88.56
CA ILE A 471 -71.46 -108.27 -87.91
C ILE A 471 -72.80 -108.68 -87.30
N ILE A 472 -73.72 -107.76 -86.94
CA ILE A 472 -75.09 -108.08 -86.54
C ILE A 472 -75.91 -108.55 -87.75
N GLU A 473 -75.78 -107.89 -88.92
CA GLU A 473 -76.40 -108.40 -90.16
C GLU A 473 -75.80 -109.75 -90.60
N LEU A 474 -74.51 -109.97 -90.34
CA LEU A 474 -73.85 -111.28 -90.48
C LEU A 474 -74.14 -112.24 -89.31
N SER A 475 -74.64 -111.78 -88.16
CA SER A 475 -75.00 -112.63 -87.01
C SER A 475 -76.30 -113.38 -87.28
N LYS A 476 -77.16 -112.75 -88.07
CA LYS A 476 -78.28 -113.36 -88.81
C LYS A 476 -77.85 -114.54 -89.70
N GLN A 477 -76.60 -114.56 -90.18
CA GLN A 477 -75.96 -115.72 -90.85
C GLN A 477 -75.25 -116.63 -89.82
N ALA A 478 -74.69 -116.07 -88.74
CA ALA A 478 -73.94 -116.78 -87.70
C ALA A 478 -74.80 -117.66 -86.77
N GLY A 479 -76.14 -117.62 -86.86
CA GLY A 479 -76.99 -118.69 -86.33
C GLY A 479 -76.65 -120.08 -86.90
N LEU A 480 -76.01 -120.14 -88.08
CA LEU A 480 -75.44 -121.37 -88.65
C LEU A 480 -74.10 -121.79 -87.99
N VAL A 481 -73.46 -120.89 -87.23
CA VAL A 481 -72.16 -121.11 -86.54
C VAL A 481 -72.36 -121.53 -85.09
N GLU A 482 -73.56 -121.35 -84.52
CA GLU A 482 -73.98 -121.85 -83.21
C GLU A 482 -73.74 -123.37 -83.04
N GLU A 483 -73.73 -124.11 -84.15
CA GLU A 483 -73.33 -125.53 -84.22
C GLU A 483 -71.90 -125.80 -83.70
N LYS A 484 -70.97 -124.83 -83.81
CA LYS A 484 -69.56 -124.99 -83.42
C LYS A 484 -69.29 -124.70 -81.94
N ILE A 485 -70.21 -124.04 -81.23
CA ILE A 485 -70.06 -123.70 -79.80
C ILE A 485 -69.84 -124.95 -78.93
N LYS A 486 -70.37 -126.11 -79.35
CA LYS A 486 -70.30 -127.39 -78.63
C LYS A 486 -68.89 -128.02 -78.50
N LYS A 487 -67.82 -127.38 -78.97
CA LYS A 487 -66.49 -128.04 -79.11
C LYS A 487 -65.40 -127.61 -78.12
N ILE A 488 -65.48 -126.44 -77.49
CA ILE A 488 -64.36 -125.86 -76.70
C ILE A 488 -64.73 -125.54 -75.23
N ALA A 489 -66.01 -125.62 -74.84
CA ALA A 489 -66.47 -125.48 -73.45
C ALA A 489 -66.04 -126.68 -72.55
N SER A 490 -64.73 -126.84 -72.32
CA SER A 490 -64.15 -128.03 -71.68
C SER A 490 -62.74 -127.88 -71.08
N LEU A 491 -62.11 -126.68 -71.12
CA LEU A 491 -60.68 -126.55 -70.75
C LEU A 491 -60.35 -125.63 -69.56
N GLU A 492 -60.79 -124.36 -69.50
CA GLU A 492 -60.10 -123.36 -68.65
C GLU A 492 -60.93 -122.68 -67.55
N ASP A 493 -62.13 -123.18 -67.23
CA ASP A 493 -62.91 -122.75 -66.05
C ASP A 493 -62.14 -122.89 -64.71
N THR A 494 -61.10 -123.72 -64.68
CA THR A 494 -60.23 -123.93 -63.52
C THR A 494 -59.29 -122.77 -63.21
N LYS A 495 -59.06 -121.83 -64.15
CA LYS A 495 -58.11 -120.73 -63.96
C LYS A 495 -58.70 -119.59 -63.11
N GLY A 496 -59.90 -119.13 -63.46
CA GLY A 496 -60.45 -117.86 -62.96
C GLY A 496 -60.98 -117.84 -61.52
N TRP A 497 -60.82 -118.90 -60.74
CA TRP A 497 -61.30 -118.94 -59.35
C TRP A 497 -60.34 -118.25 -58.37
N LEU A 498 -59.02 -118.46 -58.53
CA LEU A 498 -58.01 -117.87 -57.65
C LEU A 498 -57.85 -116.36 -57.88
N GLU A 499 -57.89 -115.92 -59.14
CA GLU A 499 -57.72 -114.52 -59.55
C GLU A 499 -58.75 -113.59 -58.88
N ARG A 500 -60.00 -114.04 -58.72
CA ARG A 500 -61.10 -113.26 -58.11
C ARG A 500 -60.99 -113.07 -56.60
N ARG A 501 -60.24 -113.93 -55.89
CA ARG A 501 -60.12 -113.88 -54.41
C ARG A 501 -59.12 -112.83 -53.94
N LEU A 502 -58.17 -112.45 -54.80
CA LEU A 502 -57.16 -111.43 -54.54
C LEU A 502 -57.74 -110.01 -54.72
N THR A 503 -58.41 -109.77 -55.85
CA THR A 503 -58.98 -108.48 -56.24
C THR A 503 -60.00 -107.92 -55.23
N GLU A 504 -60.74 -108.79 -54.54
CA GLU A 504 -61.74 -108.40 -53.52
C GLU A 504 -61.08 -107.72 -52.30
N VAL A 505 -59.89 -108.16 -51.90
CA VAL A 505 -59.18 -107.63 -50.72
C VAL A 505 -58.43 -106.34 -51.07
N GLU A 506 -57.84 -106.29 -52.26
CA GLU A 506 -57.13 -105.11 -52.78
C GLU A 506 -58.10 -103.92 -52.96
N ALA A 507 -59.30 -104.17 -53.51
CA ALA A 507 -60.32 -103.13 -53.69
C ALA A 507 -60.84 -102.54 -52.36
N GLN A 508 -60.97 -103.36 -51.31
CA GLN A 508 -61.40 -102.87 -49.99
C GLN A 508 -60.33 -101.96 -49.34
N LEU A 509 -59.05 -102.33 -49.47
CA LEU A 509 -57.95 -101.50 -48.95
C LEU A 509 -57.86 -100.17 -49.71
N GLU A 510 -57.89 -100.19 -51.05
CA GLU A 510 -57.81 -98.98 -51.87
C GLU A 510 -58.97 -98.01 -51.60
N SER A 511 -60.19 -98.52 -51.39
CA SER A 511 -61.35 -97.72 -51.01
C SER A 511 -61.13 -96.94 -49.70
N THR A 512 -60.63 -97.61 -48.65
CA THR A 512 -60.36 -96.95 -47.35
C THR A 512 -59.24 -95.90 -47.44
N VAL A 513 -58.20 -96.14 -48.24
CA VAL A 513 -57.09 -95.19 -48.43
C VAL A 513 -57.52 -93.94 -49.22
N LYS A 514 -58.39 -94.09 -50.22
CA LYS A 514 -58.95 -92.95 -50.97
C LYS A 514 -59.76 -92.01 -50.06
N ILE A 515 -60.71 -92.54 -49.30
CA ILE A 515 -61.54 -91.75 -48.38
C ILE A 515 -60.67 -90.97 -47.38
N PHE A 516 -59.68 -91.62 -46.76
CA PHE A 516 -58.81 -90.97 -45.77
C PHE A 516 -57.89 -89.89 -46.38
N ASN A 517 -57.44 -90.06 -47.62
CA ASN A 517 -56.71 -89.02 -48.35
C ASN A 517 -57.62 -87.85 -48.78
N GLU A 518 -58.87 -88.12 -49.17
CA GLU A 518 -59.84 -87.09 -49.55
C GLU A 518 -60.24 -86.22 -48.34
N GLU A 519 -60.47 -86.82 -47.16
CA GLU A 519 -60.64 -86.07 -45.91
C GLU A 519 -59.41 -85.23 -45.56
N LYS A 520 -58.21 -85.84 -45.62
CA LYS A 520 -56.94 -85.13 -45.36
C LYS A 520 -56.71 -83.96 -46.31
N LEU A 521 -56.98 -84.13 -47.61
CA LEU A 521 -56.87 -83.07 -48.61
C LEU A 521 -57.92 -81.97 -48.37
N SER A 522 -59.16 -82.33 -48.06
CA SER A 522 -60.22 -81.37 -47.71
C SER A 522 -59.87 -80.53 -46.48
N ILE A 523 -59.37 -81.16 -45.41
CA ILE A 523 -58.94 -80.46 -44.18
C ILE A 523 -57.73 -79.55 -44.47
N THR A 524 -56.76 -80.02 -45.27
CA THR A 524 -55.57 -79.22 -45.65
C THR A 524 -55.95 -78.01 -46.54
N ALA A 525 -56.90 -78.20 -47.45
CA ALA A 525 -57.47 -77.12 -48.26
C ALA A 525 -58.22 -76.10 -47.41
N GLN A 526 -59.03 -76.55 -46.43
CA GLN A 526 -59.76 -75.66 -45.53
C GLN A 526 -58.83 -74.80 -44.66
N TYR A 527 -57.78 -75.39 -44.06
CA TYR A 527 -56.81 -74.61 -43.28
C TYR A 527 -55.98 -73.65 -44.15
N SER A 528 -55.54 -74.07 -45.35
CA SER A 528 -54.83 -73.17 -46.26
C SER A 528 -55.72 -72.04 -46.80
N ALA A 529 -57.02 -72.29 -47.02
CA ALA A 529 -57.99 -71.25 -47.35
C ALA A 529 -58.17 -70.25 -46.19
N GLN A 530 -58.34 -70.71 -44.95
CA GLN A 530 -58.46 -69.84 -43.77
C GLN A 530 -57.20 -68.98 -43.55
N ILE A 531 -56.00 -69.55 -43.69
CA ILE A 531 -54.74 -68.79 -43.55
C ILE A 531 -54.62 -67.71 -44.63
N ASN A 532 -54.96 -68.03 -45.89
CA ASN A 532 -54.93 -67.05 -46.98
C ASN A 532 -56.02 -65.97 -46.85
N ASP A 533 -57.22 -66.32 -46.39
CA ASP A 533 -58.32 -65.37 -46.14
C ASP A 533 -58.01 -64.43 -44.96
N LEU A 534 -57.40 -64.92 -43.88
CA LEU A 534 -56.90 -64.08 -42.78
C LEU A 534 -55.75 -63.16 -43.23
N LEU A 535 -54.80 -63.66 -44.02
CA LEU A 535 -53.72 -62.84 -44.59
C LEU A 535 -54.23 -61.81 -45.62
N ALA A 536 -55.28 -62.13 -46.37
CA ALA A 536 -55.94 -61.18 -47.26
C ALA A 536 -56.64 -60.08 -46.48
N LYS A 537 -57.38 -60.44 -45.41
CA LYS A 537 -58.05 -59.49 -44.52
C LYS A 537 -57.06 -58.56 -43.83
N GLN A 538 -55.99 -59.09 -43.22
CA GLN A 538 -54.95 -58.26 -42.61
C GLN A 538 -54.24 -57.34 -43.62
N LYS A 539 -54.04 -57.78 -44.87
CA LYS A 539 -53.47 -56.92 -45.92
C LYS A 539 -54.41 -55.79 -46.33
N GLU A 540 -55.70 -56.08 -46.50
CA GLU A 540 -56.66 -55.04 -46.89
C GLU A 540 -56.97 -54.10 -45.71
N GLU A 541 -56.95 -54.59 -44.47
CA GLU A 541 -57.09 -53.80 -43.24
C GLU A 541 -55.90 -52.83 -43.06
N ILE A 542 -54.66 -53.31 -43.18
CA ILE A 542 -53.44 -52.45 -43.20
C ILE A 542 -53.49 -51.45 -44.36
N LYS A 543 -53.97 -51.87 -45.54
CA LYS A 543 -54.12 -51.00 -46.70
C LYS A 543 -55.17 -49.92 -46.48
N CYS A 544 -56.32 -50.23 -45.88
CA CYS A 544 -57.33 -49.25 -45.50
C CYS A 544 -56.78 -48.27 -44.45
N GLU A 545 -56.04 -48.72 -43.43
CA GLU A 545 -55.37 -47.82 -42.49
C GLU A 545 -54.40 -46.87 -43.19
N VAL A 546 -53.57 -47.37 -44.13
CA VAL A 546 -52.65 -46.53 -44.92
C VAL A 546 -53.41 -45.55 -45.81
N ASP A 547 -54.43 -46.00 -46.55
CA ASP A 547 -55.29 -45.19 -47.41
C ASP A 547 -56.03 -44.10 -46.59
N GLU A 548 -56.34 -44.33 -45.32
CA GLU A 548 -56.92 -43.34 -44.40
C GLU A 548 -55.86 -42.36 -43.85
N LYS A 549 -54.65 -42.81 -43.52
CA LYS A 549 -53.54 -41.91 -43.13
C LYS A 549 -53.12 -40.99 -44.27
N GLU A 550 -53.09 -41.49 -45.51
CA GLU A 550 -52.72 -40.70 -46.68
C GLU A 550 -53.78 -39.62 -46.98
N LYS A 551 -55.08 -39.98 -46.96
CA LYS A 551 -56.16 -38.98 -47.05
C LYS A 551 -56.11 -37.94 -45.94
N ALA A 552 -55.87 -38.35 -44.69
CA ALA A 552 -55.72 -37.40 -43.59
C ALA A 552 -54.52 -36.46 -43.78
N ALA A 553 -53.40 -36.96 -44.31
CA ALA A 553 -52.24 -36.14 -44.65
C ALA A 553 -52.52 -35.14 -45.78
N GLU A 554 -53.29 -35.54 -46.80
CA GLU A 554 -53.74 -34.62 -47.85
C GLU A 554 -54.76 -33.60 -47.34
N GLU A 555 -55.67 -33.96 -46.43
CA GLU A 555 -56.58 -33.01 -45.78
C GLU A 555 -55.82 -31.96 -44.95
N TRP A 556 -54.81 -32.38 -44.16
CA TRP A 556 -53.93 -31.47 -43.43
C TRP A 556 -53.14 -30.55 -44.37
N LYS A 557 -52.55 -31.09 -45.44
CA LYS A 557 -51.82 -30.32 -46.46
C LYS A 557 -52.72 -29.31 -47.20
N ASN A 558 -53.98 -29.68 -47.47
CA ASN A 558 -54.97 -28.77 -48.05
C ASN A 558 -55.45 -27.69 -47.07
N LEU A 559 -55.45 -27.97 -45.76
CA LEU A 559 -55.73 -26.97 -44.72
C LEU A 559 -54.55 -26.01 -44.54
N GLU A 560 -53.31 -26.52 -44.56
CA GLU A 560 -52.07 -25.73 -44.55
C GLU A 560 -52.01 -24.78 -45.76
N LEU A 561 -52.30 -25.28 -46.97
CA LEU A 561 -52.38 -24.45 -48.19
C LEU A 561 -53.43 -23.33 -48.09
N LYS A 562 -54.61 -23.63 -47.51
CA LYS A 562 -55.65 -22.61 -47.27
C LYS A 562 -55.17 -21.55 -46.29
N LEU A 563 -54.65 -21.97 -45.14
CA LEU A 563 -54.09 -21.06 -44.12
C LEU A 563 -52.97 -20.19 -44.69
N ASN A 564 -52.08 -20.74 -45.52
CA ASN A 564 -51.03 -19.96 -46.16
C ASN A 564 -51.62 -18.95 -47.17
N SER A 565 -52.63 -19.33 -47.96
CA SER A 565 -53.31 -18.39 -48.88
C SER A 565 -54.10 -17.29 -48.15
N GLU A 566 -54.66 -17.59 -46.96
CA GLU A 566 -55.27 -16.58 -46.09
C GLU A 566 -54.21 -15.65 -45.47
N LEU A 567 -53.02 -16.17 -45.16
CA LEU A 567 -51.89 -15.39 -44.63
C LEU A 567 -51.27 -14.49 -45.72
N GLU A 568 -51.11 -14.99 -46.95
CA GLU A 568 -50.73 -14.19 -48.12
C GLU A 568 -51.77 -13.09 -48.39
N ALA A 569 -53.07 -13.42 -48.45
CA ALA A 569 -54.13 -12.43 -48.60
C ALA A 569 -54.20 -11.41 -47.44
N LYS A 570 -53.69 -11.75 -46.26
CA LYS A 570 -53.53 -10.80 -45.13
C LYS A 570 -52.28 -9.94 -45.26
N ASN A 571 -51.18 -10.48 -45.77
CA ASN A 571 -50.01 -9.69 -46.13
C ASN A 571 -50.33 -8.70 -47.26
N ASP A 572 -51.05 -9.11 -48.30
CA ASP A 572 -51.53 -8.22 -49.37
C ASP A 572 -52.38 -7.07 -48.81
N GLN A 573 -53.27 -7.35 -47.86
CA GLN A 573 -54.06 -6.32 -47.16
C GLN A 573 -53.19 -5.40 -46.28
N ILE A 574 -52.13 -5.93 -45.68
CA ILE A 574 -51.17 -5.12 -44.89
C ILE A 574 -50.32 -4.23 -45.82
N GLU A 575 -49.85 -4.73 -46.97
CA GLU A 575 -49.11 -3.93 -47.95
C GLU A 575 -50.00 -2.85 -48.59
N GLN A 576 -51.26 -3.18 -48.92
CA GLN A 576 -52.24 -2.19 -49.39
C GLN A 576 -52.46 -1.10 -48.33
N LEU A 577 -52.71 -1.45 -47.07
CA LEU A 577 -52.87 -0.46 -45.99
C LEU A 577 -51.60 0.36 -45.73
N GLN A 578 -50.40 -0.24 -45.85
CA GLN A 578 -49.14 0.50 -45.74
C GLN A 578 -48.95 1.50 -46.89
N GLN A 579 -49.31 1.11 -48.12
CA GLN A 579 -49.23 1.99 -49.28
C GLN A 579 -50.34 3.07 -49.23
N GLU A 580 -51.54 2.78 -48.75
CA GLU A 580 -52.59 3.79 -48.47
C GLU A 580 -52.15 4.79 -47.38
N ILE A 581 -51.51 4.33 -46.29
CA ILE A 581 -50.94 5.21 -45.26
C ILE A 581 -49.86 6.11 -45.87
N LYS A 582 -48.99 5.57 -46.71
CA LYS A 582 -47.93 6.31 -47.41
C LYS A 582 -48.50 7.32 -48.41
N ASP A 583 -49.53 6.96 -49.17
CA ASP A 583 -50.19 7.84 -50.13
C ASP A 583 -51.01 8.93 -49.42
N MET A 584 -51.64 8.63 -48.28
CA MET A 584 -52.22 9.66 -47.40
C MET A 584 -51.14 10.56 -46.76
N GLU A 585 -49.97 10.03 -46.42
CA GLU A 585 -48.83 10.83 -45.97
C GLU A 585 -48.30 11.76 -47.07
N GLU A 586 -48.20 11.26 -48.31
CA GLU A 586 -47.77 12.06 -49.47
C GLU A 586 -48.85 13.07 -49.88
N GLU A 587 -50.14 12.72 -49.83
CA GLU A 587 -51.23 13.67 -49.98
C GLU A 587 -51.19 14.71 -48.87
N LYS A 588 -51.00 14.33 -47.59
CA LYS A 588 -50.87 15.29 -46.48
C LYS A 588 -49.68 16.23 -46.69
N LYS A 589 -48.50 15.72 -47.06
CA LYS A 589 -47.32 16.55 -47.42
C LYS A 589 -47.62 17.46 -48.61
N LEU A 590 -48.46 17.03 -49.55
CA LEU A 590 -48.91 17.81 -50.71
C LEU A 590 -49.99 18.83 -50.33
N HIS A 591 -50.84 18.55 -49.35
CA HIS A 591 -51.82 19.46 -48.75
C HIS A 591 -51.13 20.53 -47.90
N GLU A 592 -50.09 20.17 -47.15
CA GLU A 592 -49.20 21.10 -46.44
C GLU A 592 -48.44 21.99 -47.43
N LYS A 593 -47.89 21.44 -48.53
CA LYS A 593 -47.30 22.23 -49.63
C LYS A 593 -48.32 23.16 -50.29
N LYS A 594 -49.56 22.71 -50.54
CA LYS A 594 -50.67 23.55 -51.04
C LYS A 594 -51.01 24.65 -50.04
N GLY A 595 -51.13 24.34 -48.75
CA GLY A 595 -51.40 25.29 -47.67
C GLY A 595 -50.30 26.33 -47.51
N ILE A 596 -49.02 25.94 -47.55
CA ILE A 596 -47.86 26.84 -47.57
C ILE A 596 -47.87 27.72 -48.83
N THR A 597 -48.27 27.17 -49.98
CA THR A 597 -48.36 27.93 -51.23
C THR A 597 -49.52 28.93 -51.20
N MET A 598 -50.67 28.54 -50.65
CA MET A 598 -51.81 29.43 -50.41
C MET A 598 -51.46 30.50 -49.36
N LEU A 599 -50.70 30.19 -48.31
CA LEU A 599 -50.18 31.18 -47.35
C LEU A 599 -49.20 32.16 -48.01
N LYS A 600 -48.31 31.67 -48.88
CA LYS A 600 -47.42 32.51 -49.69
C LYS A 600 -48.20 33.40 -50.64
N ASP A 601 -49.25 32.89 -51.28
CA ASP A 601 -50.06 33.69 -52.20
C ASP A 601 -50.99 34.66 -51.47
N LEU A 602 -51.63 34.28 -50.36
CA LEU A 602 -52.36 35.21 -49.49
C LEU A 602 -51.44 36.31 -48.95
N LYS A 603 -50.19 35.99 -48.59
CA LYS A 603 -49.16 36.99 -48.23
C LYS A 603 -48.78 37.88 -49.42
N ARG A 604 -48.71 37.32 -50.64
CA ARG A 604 -48.48 38.06 -51.89
C ARG A 604 -49.66 38.96 -52.26
N GLN A 605 -50.90 38.49 -52.11
CA GLN A 605 -52.14 39.22 -52.35
C GLN A 605 -52.34 40.32 -51.29
N LEU A 606 -52.07 40.04 -50.01
CA LEU A 606 -52.06 41.05 -48.94
C LEU A 606 -51.01 42.14 -49.20
N HIS A 607 -49.80 41.76 -49.65
CA HIS A 607 -48.80 42.75 -50.03
C HIS A 607 -49.16 43.48 -51.32
N ALA A 608 -49.78 42.81 -52.29
CA ALA A 608 -50.27 43.40 -53.53
C ALA A 608 -51.42 44.37 -53.29
N GLU A 609 -52.33 44.11 -52.35
CA GLU A 609 -53.42 45.02 -51.98
C GLU A 609 -52.97 46.11 -51.02
N ARG A 610 -51.94 45.91 -50.18
CA ARG A 610 -51.22 47.04 -49.56
C ARG A 610 -50.61 47.94 -50.64
N LYS A 611 -49.90 47.36 -51.59
CA LYS A 611 -49.27 48.07 -52.72
C LYS A 611 -50.27 48.62 -53.73
N ARG A 612 -51.50 48.08 -53.78
CA ARG A 612 -52.63 48.62 -54.53
C ARG A 612 -53.28 49.76 -53.78
N GLY A 613 -53.44 49.66 -52.46
CA GLY A 613 -53.86 50.77 -51.60
C GLY A 613 -52.89 51.95 -51.68
N GLU A 614 -51.57 51.70 -51.55
CA GLU A 614 -50.50 52.67 -51.82
C GLU A 614 -50.63 53.27 -53.23
N LYS A 615 -50.84 52.42 -54.26
CA LYS A 615 -51.08 52.87 -55.63
C LYS A 615 -52.44 53.52 -55.88
N LEU A 616 -53.43 53.35 -55.00
CA LEU A 616 -54.77 53.93 -55.12
C LEU A 616 -54.85 55.25 -54.35
N GLN A 617 -54.02 55.41 -53.32
CA GLN A 617 -53.65 56.69 -52.72
C GLN A 617 -52.83 57.52 -53.70
N ALA A 618 -51.82 56.93 -54.35
CA ALA A 618 -51.08 57.57 -55.44
C ALA A 618 -51.95 57.81 -56.69
N LYS A 619 -52.91 56.94 -57.02
CA LYS A 619 -53.88 57.18 -58.11
C LYS A 619 -55.01 58.13 -57.74
N LEU A 620 -55.32 58.35 -56.47
CA LEU A 620 -56.14 59.50 -56.08
C LEU A 620 -55.39 60.82 -56.37
N GLN A 621 -54.06 60.79 -56.24
CA GLN A 621 -53.17 61.90 -56.59
C GLN A 621 -52.91 62.01 -58.10
N GLU A 622 -52.99 60.91 -58.87
CA GLU A 622 -52.84 60.86 -60.34
C GLU A 622 -54.16 61.12 -61.09
N VAL A 623 -55.33 60.77 -60.53
CA VAL A 623 -56.67 61.06 -61.08
C VAL A 623 -57.07 62.54 -60.87
N LEU A 624 -56.26 63.31 -60.14
CA LEU A 624 -56.22 64.78 -60.25
C LEU A 624 -55.50 65.25 -61.53
N SER A 625 -55.14 64.36 -62.46
CA SER A 625 -54.33 64.65 -63.65
C SER A 625 -54.67 63.74 -64.85
N GLU A 626 -55.82 64.07 -65.48
CA GLU A 626 -56.27 63.69 -66.84
C GLU A 626 -57.10 62.40 -67.05
N GLU A 627 -57.99 62.46 -68.06
CA GLU A 627 -58.96 61.42 -68.46
C GLU A 627 -58.83 61.09 -69.96
N THR A 628 -59.11 59.84 -70.38
CA THR A 628 -60.13 59.48 -71.40
C THR A 628 -60.12 57.97 -71.75
N ASN A 629 -61.16 57.47 -72.43
CA ASN A 629 -61.50 56.04 -72.60
C ASN A 629 -61.46 55.52 -74.07
N LYS A 630 -61.22 54.20 -74.23
CA LYS A 630 -61.87 53.22 -75.17
C LYS A 630 -61.23 51.81 -74.99
N HIS A 631 -61.95 50.71 -74.71
CA HIS A 631 -62.87 49.89 -75.56
C HIS A 631 -62.07 48.93 -76.49
N VAL A 632 -62.02 47.57 -76.40
CA VAL A 632 -62.93 46.46 -75.94
C VAL A 632 -64.05 46.16 -76.95
N GLU A 633 -64.39 44.94 -77.41
CA GLU A 633 -63.87 43.54 -77.25
C GLU A 633 -63.03 43.13 -78.51
N ASP A 634 -62.87 41.92 -79.09
CA ASP A 634 -63.20 40.48 -78.85
C ASP A 634 -62.22 39.59 -79.68
N LEU A 635 -62.00 38.30 -79.33
CA LEU A 635 -61.70 37.21 -80.30
C LEU A 635 -61.84 35.77 -79.72
N PHE A 636 -62.75 34.95 -80.24
CA PHE A 636 -62.89 33.50 -79.95
C PHE A 636 -62.20 32.58 -80.99
N ARG A 637 -61.66 31.40 -80.58
CA ARG A 637 -61.87 30.06 -81.24
C ARG A 637 -61.14 28.83 -80.66
N THR A 638 -61.68 27.65 -80.97
CA THR A 638 -61.22 26.24 -80.80
C THR A 638 -60.77 25.66 -82.19
N PRO A 639 -60.51 24.34 -82.51
CA PRO A 639 -60.76 23.06 -81.78
C PRO A 639 -59.81 21.82 -82.00
N ASP A 640 -60.19 20.66 -81.42
CA ASP A 640 -60.14 19.21 -81.82
C ASP A 640 -58.89 18.37 -82.27
N SER A 641 -58.98 17.07 -81.90
CA SER A 641 -58.60 15.79 -82.61
C SER A 641 -57.33 14.93 -82.31
N GLU A 642 -57.63 13.65 -81.95
CA GLU A 642 -57.12 12.33 -82.43
C GLU A 642 -55.74 11.65 -82.11
N LEU A 643 -55.86 10.32 -81.88
CA LEU A 643 -54.99 9.15 -82.20
C LEU A 643 -53.73 8.73 -81.36
N LEU A 644 -53.21 7.55 -81.75
CA LEU A 644 -52.57 6.43 -81.03
C LEU A 644 -51.03 6.46 -80.83
N GLU A 645 -50.58 5.55 -79.95
CA GLU A 645 -49.36 4.69 -80.01
C GLU A 645 -47.92 5.17 -79.65
N THR A 646 -47.41 4.51 -78.60
CA THR A 646 -46.07 3.89 -78.38
C THR A 646 -44.73 4.63 -78.62
N SER A 647 -43.96 4.66 -77.50
CA SER A 647 -42.55 4.23 -77.36
C SER A 647 -41.38 5.25 -77.35
N SER A 648 -40.33 4.85 -76.59
CA SER A 648 -38.90 5.12 -76.80
C SER A 648 -38.32 6.53 -76.58
N LEU A 649 -38.04 6.82 -75.30
CA LEU A 649 -36.75 7.31 -74.77
C LEU A 649 -35.90 8.35 -75.56
N SER A 650 -35.76 9.52 -74.93
CA SER A 650 -34.51 10.31 -74.77
C SER A 650 -34.06 11.35 -75.82
N SER A 651 -33.40 12.39 -75.26
CA SER A 651 -32.14 13.02 -75.72
C SER A 651 -32.19 14.47 -76.28
N TRP A 652 -31.55 15.40 -75.55
CA TRP A 652 -31.22 16.82 -75.88
C TRP A 652 -32.40 17.79 -76.13
N GLY A 653 -32.30 19.10 -75.84
CA GLY A 653 -31.28 19.85 -75.11
C GLY A 653 -31.22 21.35 -75.49
N ALA A 654 -31.00 22.24 -74.51
CA ALA A 654 -30.87 23.71 -74.63
C ALA A 654 -32.17 24.48 -74.98
N ALA A 655 -32.40 25.75 -74.59
CA ALA A 655 -31.61 26.69 -73.80
C ALA A 655 -32.51 27.69 -73.01
N ALA A 656 -31.89 28.65 -72.31
CA ALA A 656 -32.48 29.73 -71.48
C ALA A 656 -33.05 29.28 -70.12
N SER A 657 -32.65 29.83 -68.96
CA SER A 657 -31.61 30.85 -68.67
C SER A 657 -31.08 30.74 -67.24
N GLY A 658 -29.84 31.19 -67.00
CA GLY A 658 -29.41 31.68 -65.68
C GLY A 658 -28.58 30.73 -64.81
N LEU A 659 -27.27 30.63 -65.08
CA LEU A 659 -26.28 30.64 -63.99
C LEU A 659 -26.24 32.08 -63.40
N GLY A 660 -25.72 32.36 -62.20
CA GLY A 660 -25.12 31.53 -61.15
C GLY A 660 -25.16 32.35 -59.82
N LYS A 661 -25.05 31.72 -58.65
CA LYS A 661 -23.80 31.41 -57.93
C LYS A 661 -23.24 32.61 -57.12
N ASP A 662 -22.82 32.28 -55.89
CA ASP A 662 -22.10 33.08 -54.88
C ASP A 662 -22.88 34.11 -54.02
N SER A 663 -22.34 34.29 -52.79
CA SER A 663 -22.37 35.48 -51.93
C SER A 663 -23.54 35.78 -50.94
N VAL A 664 -23.22 35.52 -49.65
CA VAL A 664 -23.35 36.35 -48.42
C VAL A 664 -24.69 36.89 -47.87
N ALA A 665 -24.73 36.88 -46.52
CA ALA A 665 -25.23 37.92 -45.60
C ALA A 665 -26.73 38.36 -45.55
N SER A 666 -27.36 37.98 -44.43
CA SER A 666 -27.86 38.89 -43.35
C SER A 666 -28.91 39.99 -43.58
N GLY A 667 -29.77 40.16 -42.56
CA GLY A 667 -30.30 41.45 -42.10
C GLY A 667 -31.84 41.57 -42.06
N PRO A 668 -32.38 42.76 -41.71
CA PRO A 668 -31.78 43.90 -40.98
C PRO A 668 -32.56 44.16 -39.65
N GLN A 669 -32.34 45.15 -38.78
CA GLN A 669 -31.43 46.32 -38.63
C GLN A 669 -30.67 46.18 -37.26
N SER A 670 -29.82 47.07 -36.71
CA SER A 670 -29.63 48.55 -36.77
C SER A 670 -30.75 49.35 -36.06
N PRO A 671 -30.57 50.65 -35.66
CA PRO A 671 -29.36 51.51 -35.64
C PRO A 671 -28.52 51.24 -34.34
N THR A 672 -27.75 52.10 -33.64
CA THR A 672 -27.59 53.57 -33.52
C THR A 672 -26.12 54.01 -33.26
N SER A 673 -25.94 55.32 -33.06
CA SER A 673 -24.74 56.10 -32.69
C SER A 673 -24.03 55.69 -31.38
N GLY A 674 -22.74 55.97 -31.17
CA GLY A 674 -21.72 56.63 -32.01
C GLY A 674 -20.61 57.34 -31.19
N VAL A 675 -19.71 58.08 -31.86
CA VAL A 675 -18.61 58.95 -31.32
C VAL A 675 -17.23 58.28 -31.07
N ASN A 676 -16.16 59.00 -31.46
CA ASN A 676 -14.73 58.67 -31.28
C ASN A 676 -14.25 58.99 -29.85
N SER A 677 -13.12 58.41 -29.40
CA SER A 677 -11.93 59.18 -28.98
C SER A 677 -10.74 58.29 -28.57
N GLN A 678 -9.60 58.96 -28.37
CA GLN A 678 -8.27 58.45 -28.03
C GLN A 678 -8.11 57.91 -26.59
N ASP A 679 -7.09 57.07 -26.44
CA ASP A 679 -6.16 56.89 -25.31
C ASP A 679 -6.65 56.43 -23.91
N SER A 680 -5.82 55.56 -23.31
CA SER A 680 -5.74 55.22 -21.87
C SER A 680 -6.98 54.61 -21.18
N ASP A 681 -7.39 53.40 -21.57
CA ASP A 681 -8.36 52.58 -20.80
C ASP A 681 -8.10 51.04 -20.88
N ALA A 682 -6.83 50.65 -20.83
CA ALA A 682 -6.42 49.26 -20.60
C ALA A 682 -6.35 48.96 -19.09
N GLY A 683 -5.59 49.77 -18.35
CA GLY A 683 -5.37 49.61 -16.91
C GLY A 683 -6.64 49.47 -16.08
N ALA A 684 -7.64 50.33 -16.28
CA ALA A 684 -8.88 50.25 -15.49
C ALA A 684 -9.74 49.01 -15.83
N LYS A 685 -9.64 48.46 -17.05
CA LYS A 685 -10.28 47.17 -17.39
C LYS A 685 -9.52 45.99 -16.80
N ASP A 686 -8.20 46.03 -16.78
CA ASP A 686 -7.38 44.99 -16.17
C ASP A 686 -7.51 45.02 -14.64
N GLU A 687 -7.54 46.20 -14.02
CA GLU A 687 -7.87 46.40 -12.60
C GLU A 687 -9.30 45.95 -12.27
N PHE A 688 -10.29 46.22 -13.13
CA PHE A 688 -11.65 45.71 -12.96
C PHE A 688 -11.70 44.18 -13.07
N ASN A 689 -10.99 43.58 -14.02
CA ASN A 689 -10.90 42.13 -14.18
C ASN A 689 -10.16 41.48 -12.99
N ASP A 690 -9.08 42.08 -12.49
CA ASP A 690 -8.34 41.59 -11.33
C ASP A 690 -9.09 41.80 -10.02
N LEU A 691 -9.88 42.87 -9.91
CA LEU A 691 -10.87 43.03 -8.85
C LEU A 691 -11.96 41.94 -8.95
N PHE A 692 -12.44 41.60 -10.15
CA PHE A 692 -13.40 40.51 -10.35
C PHE A 692 -12.82 39.14 -9.98
N LYS A 693 -11.59 38.84 -10.40
CA LYS A 693 -10.84 37.64 -9.98
C LYS A 693 -10.65 37.60 -8.47
N ARG A 694 -10.30 38.73 -7.84
CA ARG A 694 -10.06 38.82 -6.40
C ARG A 694 -11.35 38.76 -5.59
N ILE A 695 -12.46 39.29 -6.09
CA ILE A 695 -13.80 39.08 -5.52
C ILE A 695 -14.19 37.60 -5.65
N GLY A 696 -13.96 36.97 -6.81
CA GLY A 696 -14.19 35.54 -7.01
C GLY A 696 -13.38 34.66 -6.05
N GLN A 697 -12.08 34.95 -5.89
CA GLN A 697 -11.21 34.27 -4.94
C GLN A 697 -11.67 34.51 -3.50
N LEU A 698 -11.99 35.74 -3.11
CA LEU A 698 -12.53 36.03 -1.77
C LEU A 698 -13.89 35.37 -1.52
N GLN A 699 -14.72 35.18 -2.55
CA GLN A 699 -15.98 34.43 -2.47
C GLN A 699 -15.72 32.94 -2.24
N GLN A 700 -14.74 32.36 -2.95
CA GLN A 700 -14.32 30.97 -2.80
C GLN A 700 -13.63 30.70 -1.46
N ASP A 701 -12.71 31.57 -1.05
CA ASP A 701 -12.03 31.53 0.25
C ASP A 701 -13.05 31.67 1.40
N LYS A 702 -14.04 32.57 1.23
CA LYS A 702 -15.16 32.72 2.16
C LYS A 702 -15.98 31.43 2.24
N TRP A 703 -16.36 30.81 1.12
CA TRP A 703 -17.09 29.53 1.13
C TRP A 703 -16.28 28.41 1.80
N ALA A 704 -14.97 28.31 1.53
CA ALA A 704 -14.10 27.33 2.19
C ALA A 704 -13.96 27.60 3.70
N LEU A 705 -14.01 28.86 4.14
CA LEU A 705 -14.06 29.22 5.56
C LEU A 705 -15.43 28.94 6.19
N GLU A 706 -16.54 29.19 5.49
CA GLU A 706 -17.90 28.88 5.93
C GLU A 706 -18.12 27.36 6.05
N GLU A 707 -17.62 26.57 5.10
CA GLU A 707 -17.59 25.10 5.18
C GLU A 707 -16.73 24.61 6.35
N LYS A 708 -15.54 25.20 6.55
CA LYS A 708 -14.66 24.88 7.68
C LYS A 708 -15.28 25.26 9.03
N VAL A 709 -16.02 26.36 9.11
CA VAL A 709 -16.80 26.74 10.30
C VAL A 709 -17.93 25.74 10.53
N SER A 710 -18.71 25.40 9.50
CA SER A 710 -19.79 24.40 9.58
C SER A 710 -19.28 23.03 10.05
N HIS A 711 -18.11 22.59 9.56
CA HIS A 711 -17.45 21.37 10.04
C HIS A 711 -16.98 21.47 11.49
N LEU A 712 -16.47 22.63 11.93
CA LEU A 712 -16.08 22.87 13.33
C LEU A 712 -17.29 22.92 14.26
N GLU A 713 -18.39 23.56 13.84
CA GLU A 713 -19.66 23.62 14.57
C GLU A 713 -20.27 22.22 14.71
N THR A 714 -20.30 21.43 13.62
CA THR A 714 -20.76 20.03 13.63
C THR A 714 -19.89 19.17 14.54
N SER A 715 -18.56 19.28 14.42
CA SER A 715 -17.61 18.55 15.27
C SER A 715 -17.74 18.92 16.75
N ASN A 716 -17.93 20.20 17.06
CA ASN A 716 -18.11 20.71 18.41
C ASN A 716 -19.48 20.30 18.99
N ALA A 717 -20.54 20.23 18.17
CA ALA A 717 -21.84 19.69 18.57
C ALA A 717 -21.74 18.19 18.92
N CYS A 718 -21.08 17.38 18.07
CA CYS A 718 -20.80 15.97 18.38
C CYS A 718 -19.94 15.81 19.64
N MET A 719 -18.96 16.69 19.88
CA MET A 719 -18.15 16.68 21.10
C MET A 719 -18.96 17.07 22.33
N ALA A 720 -19.88 18.03 22.21
CA ALA A 720 -20.79 18.40 23.30
C ALA A 720 -21.76 17.25 23.63
N GLU A 721 -22.26 16.53 22.62
CA GLU A 721 -23.12 15.34 22.80
C GLU A 721 -22.35 14.17 23.43
N ASP A 722 -21.11 13.92 23.02
CA ASP A 722 -20.20 12.94 23.66
C ASP A 722 -19.87 13.33 25.12
N LEU A 723 -19.65 14.62 25.40
CA LEU A 723 -19.47 15.12 26.77
C LEU A 723 -20.75 15.00 27.61
N LEU A 724 -21.93 15.24 27.05
CA LEU A 724 -23.22 15.03 27.74
C LEU A 724 -23.49 13.55 28.00
N ASN A 725 -23.18 12.66 27.06
CA ASN A 725 -23.26 11.21 27.24
C ASN A 725 -22.28 10.72 28.31
N LYS A 726 -21.01 11.17 28.28
CA LYS A 726 -20.02 10.88 29.32
C LYS A 726 -20.42 11.44 30.68
N THR A 727 -21.00 12.63 30.73
CA THR A 727 -21.55 13.22 31.97
C THR A 727 -22.71 12.38 32.49
N SER A 728 -23.62 11.93 31.63
CA SER A 728 -24.75 11.05 32.01
C SER A 728 -24.27 9.67 32.51
N ILE A 729 -23.21 9.12 31.91
CA ILE A 729 -22.56 7.89 32.38
C ILE A 729 -21.93 8.12 33.76
N ILE A 730 -21.20 9.22 33.94
CA ILE A 730 -20.58 9.60 35.23
C ILE A 730 -21.66 9.84 36.28
N GLU A 731 -22.75 10.53 35.96
CA GLU A 731 -23.89 10.75 36.85
C GLU A 731 -24.53 9.43 37.26
N HIS A 732 -24.83 8.53 36.31
CA HIS A 732 -25.31 7.19 36.59
C HIS A 732 -24.35 6.39 37.51
N TYR A 733 -23.04 6.45 37.27
CA TYR A 733 -22.04 5.84 38.14
C TYR A 733 -21.95 6.50 39.53
N VAL A 734 -22.07 7.82 39.64
CA VAL A 734 -22.02 8.57 40.91
C VAL A 734 -23.29 8.33 41.73
N MET A 735 -24.47 8.32 41.10
CA MET A 735 -25.74 7.96 41.74
C MET A 735 -25.70 6.53 42.28
N ASN A 736 -25.22 5.57 41.48
CA ASN A 736 -25.03 4.18 41.92
C ASN A 736 -23.94 4.04 43.00
N SER A 737 -22.88 4.84 42.95
CA SER A 737 -21.79 4.83 43.96
C SER A 737 -22.17 5.49 45.28
N ARG A 738 -23.22 6.33 45.31
CA ARG A 738 -23.70 6.97 46.55
C ARG A 738 -24.46 6.00 47.46
N ALA A 739 -24.81 4.81 46.98
CA ALA A 739 -25.45 3.72 47.73
C ALA A 739 -24.43 2.87 48.53
N GLY A 740 -23.61 3.50 49.36
CA GLY A 740 -22.55 2.83 50.14
C GLY A 740 -23.06 2.01 51.33
N PRO A 741 -22.69 0.70 51.45
CA PRO A 741 -22.91 -0.09 52.66
C PRO A 741 -21.92 0.29 53.79
N LYS A 742 -22.36 0.15 55.04
CA LYS A 742 -21.50 0.37 56.24
C LYS A 742 -20.77 -0.92 56.66
N HIS A 743 -19.69 -0.78 57.43
CA HIS A 743 -18.92 -1.89 58.01
C HIS A 743 -19.79 -2.97 58.70
N SER A 744 -19.47 -4.24 58.45
CA SER A 744 -19.35 -5.27 59.50
C SER A 744 -18.48 -6.44 59.00
N ASN A 745 -17.99 -7.26 59.93
CA ASN A 745 -17.03 -8.34 59.66
C ASN A 745 -17.69 -9.62 59.10
N SER A 746 -16.84 -10.43 58.46
CA SER A 746 -16.85 -11.90 58.48
C SER A 746 -17.72 -12.68 57.48
N HIS A 747 -17.12 -13.79 57.07
CA HIS A 747 -17.67 -14.99 56.45
C HIS A 747 -18.13 -14.96 54.98
N GLU A 748 -17.81 -16.07 54.31
CA GLU A 748 -18.22 -16.40 52.95
C GLU A 748 -19.70 -16.81 52.92
N ASP A 749 -20.47 -16.39 51.91
CA ASP A 749 -21.17 -17.40 51.10
C ASP A 749 -21.56 -16.96 49.66
N LYS A 750 -21.52 -17.97 48.77
CA LYS A 750 -22.04 -18.13 47.39
C LYS A 750 -22.68 -16.93 46.66
N LEU A 751 -22.09 -16.56 45.52
CA LEU A 751 -22.69 -15.70 44.49
C LEU A 751 -24.00 -16.27 43.93
N THR A 752 -25.06 -15.46 43.88
CA THR A 752 -26.40 -15.91 43.46
C THR A 752 -26.59 -15.88 41.94
N LEU A 753 -27.18 -16.96 41.38
CA LEU A 753 -27.37 -17.19 39.93
C LEU A 753 -27.97 -16.00 39.15
N LYS A 754 -28.85 -15.23 39.78
CA LYS A 754 -29.52 -14.07 39.16
C LYS A 754 -28.52 -13.03 38.61
N LYS A 755 -27.40 -12.79 39.31
CA LYS A 755 -26.38 -11.82 38.89
C LYS A 755 -25.57 -12.30 37.66
N VAL A 756 -25.60 -13.59 37.36
CA VAL A 756 -25.04 -14.16 36.12
C VAL A 756 -26.05 -14.03 34.97
N MET A 757 -27.34 -14.31 35.24
CA MET A 757 -28.42 -14.13 34.25
C MET A 757 -28.49 -12.69 33.74
N ASP A 758 -28.37 -11.69 34.62
CA ASP A 758 -28.42 -10.28 34.26
C ASP A 758 -27.19 -9.83 33.43
N MET A 759 -26.06 -10.57 33.48
CA MET A 759 -24.92 -10.34 32.55
C MET A 759 -25.14 -11.01 31.19
N VAL A 760 -25.70 -12.22 31.17
CA VAL A 760 -26.04 -12.92 29.91
C VAL A 760 -27.07 -12.12 29.10
N ASN A 761 -28.08 -11.53 29.75
CA ASN A 761 -29.04 -10.65 29.06
C ASN A 761 -28.39 -9.39 28.45
N LYS A 762 -27.37 -8.80 29.10
CA LYS A 762 -26.66 -7.64 28.52
C LYS A 762 -25.81 -8.00 27.30
N ASN A 763 -25.25 -9.21 27.27
CA ASN A 763 -24.63 -9.71 26.04
C ASN A 763 -25.67 -9.91 24.92
N SER A 764 -26.93 -10.22 25.25
CA SER A 764 -28.03 -10.26 24.27
C SER A 764 -28.31 -8.89 23.66
N GLU A 765 -28.35 -7.81 24.45
CA GLU A 765 -28.55 -6.45 23.93
C GLU A 765 -27.41 -6.00 23.00
N HIS A 766 -26.15 -6.26 23.38
CA HIS A 766 -25.01 -5.95 22.52
C HIS A 766 -25.00 -6.79 21.23
N THR A 767 -25.41 -8.07 21.31
CA THR A 767 -25.57 -8.94 20.13
C THR A 767 -26.67 -8.41 19.21
N GLN A 768 -27.82 -8.00 19.78
CA GLN A 768 -28.95 -7.42 19.06
C GLN A 768 -28.53 -6.13 18.32
N GLN A 769 -27.82 -5.22 19.00
CA GLN A 769 -27.33 -3.98 18.41
C GLN A 769 -26.34 -4.22 17.26
N THR A 770 -25.47 -5.22 17.37
CA THR A 770 -24.56 -5.63 16.28
C THR A 770 -25.32 -6.27 15.11
N GLN A 771 -26.35 -7.09 15.38
CA GLN A 771 -27.21 -7.67 14.35
C GLN A 771 -28.03 -6.59 13.60
N ASP A 772 -28.60 -5.62 14.32
CA ASP A 772 -29.33 -4.51 13.70
C ASP A 772 -28.40 -3.59 12.89
N MET A 773 -27.16 -3.38 13.34
CA MET A 773 -26.15 -2.64 12.57
C MET A 773 -25.71 -3.41 11.32
N ASN A 774 -25.48 -4.72 11.40
CA ASN A 774 -25.18 -5.57 10.25
C ASN A 774 -26.36 -5.62 9.26
N LYS A 775 -27.60 -5.70 9.75
CA LYS A 775 -28.81 -5.62 8.90
C LYS A 775 -28.93 -4.28 8.18
N LYS A 776 -28.55 -3.18 8.84
CA LYS A 776 -28.54 -1.83 8.26
C LYS A 776 -27.41 -1.63 7.25
N LEU A 777 -26.24 -2.24 7.48
CA LEU A 777 -25.15 -2.36 6.50
C LEU A 777 -25.57 -3.22 5.29
N GLN A 778 -26.27 -4.33 5.52
CA GLN A 778 -26.78 -5.20 4.47
C GLN A 778 -27.78 -4.46 3.58
N SER A 779 -28.78 -3.78 4.13
CA SER A 779 -29.70 -2.96 3.32
C SER A 779 -29.00 -1.82 2.59
N MET A 780 -27.94 -1.22 3.16
CA MET A 780 -27.14 -0.20 2.48
C MET A 780 -26.28 -0.79 1.34
N LEU A 781 -25.79 -2.02 1.49
CA LEU A 781 -25.13 -2.78 0.43
C LEU A 781 -26.12 -3.19 -0.67
N GLU A 782 -27.32 -3.66 -0.32
CA GLU A 782 -28.39 -3.98 -1.27
C GLU A 782 -28.83 -2.72 -2.06
N GLU A 783 -28.96 -1.57 -1.39
CA GLU A 783 -29.24 -0.28 -2.04
C GLU A 783 -28.09 0.18 -2.95
N THR A 784 -26.83 0.04 -2.50
CA THR A 784 -25.63 0.39 -3.28
C THR A 784 -25.43 -0.52 -4.49
N LEU A 785 -25.63 -1.83 -4.34
CA LEU A 785 -25.59 -2.81 -5.43
C LEU A 785 -26.72 -2.55 -6.43
N THR A 786 -27.93 -2.21 -5.95
CA THR A 786 -29.04 -1.83 -6.82
C THR A 786 -28.72 -0.55 -7.59
N LYS A 787 -28.11 0.45 -6.96
CA LYS A 787 -27.64 1.68 -7.63
C LYS A 787 -26.54 1.40 -8.65
N ASN A 788 -25.55 0.57 -8.31
CA ASN A 788 -24.51 0.15 -9.25
C ASN A 788 -25.07 -0.64 -10.45
N MET A 789 -26.08 -1.50 -10.26
CA MET A 789 -26.76 -2.18 -11.37
C MET A 789 -27.49 -1.19 -12.30
N HIS A 790 -28.08 -0.11 -11.77
CA HIS A 790 -28.69 0.93 -12.61
C HIS A 790 -27.61 1.75 -13.33
N LEU A 791 -26.57 2.21 -12.63
CA LEU A 791 -25.43 2.90 -13.24
C LEU A 791 -24.72 2.07 -14.32
N GLN A 792 -24.62 0.75 -14.14
CA GLN A 792 -24.08 -0.15 -15.16
C GLN A 792 -25.00 -0.23 -16.39
N LYS A 793 -26.32 -0.32 -16.21
CA LYS A 793 -27.28 -0.28 -17.31
C LYS A 793 -27.27 1.07 -18.04
N ASP A 794 -27.13 2.17 -17.30
CA ASP A 794 -27.03 3.52 -17.88
C ASP A 794 -25.71 3.68 -18.66
N LEU A 795 -24.60 3.12 -18.15
CA LEU A 795 -23.31 3.04 -18.87
C LEU A 795 -23.38 2.16 -20.12
N GLU A 796 -24.04 0.99 -20.04
CA GLU A 796 -24.26 0.11 -21.20
C GLU A 796 -25.17 0.78 -22.24
N PHE A 797 -26.21 1.50 -21.83
CA PHE A 797 -27.09 2.27 -22.71
C PHE A 797 -26.35 3.43 -23.37
N MET A 798 -25.59 4.22 -22.61
CA MET A 798 -24.73 5.28 -23.16
C MET A 798 -23.63 4.72 -24.09
N SER A 799 -23.07 3.55 -23.77
CA SER A 799 -22.08 2.88 -24.63
C SER A 799 -22.69 2.43 -25.96
N GLN A 800 -23.89 1.83 -25.93
CA GLN A 800 -24.64 1.46 -27.14
C GLN A 800 -25.02 2.70 -27.96
N GLU A 801 -25.40 3.80 -27.31
CA GLU A 801 -25.73 5.07 -27.96
C GLU A 801 -24.49 5.74 -28.58
N VAL A 802 -23.34 5.72 -27.91
CA VAL A 802 -22.05 6.17 -28.46
C VAL A 802 -21.64 5.31 -29.67
N VAL A 803 -21.83 3.99 -29.62
CA VAL A 803 -21.60 3.10 -30.77
C VAL A 803 -22.58 3.38 -31.92
N ARG A 804 -23.85 3.70 -31.62
CA ARG A 804 -24.86 4.09 -32.62
C ARG A 804 -24.50 5.42 -33.31
N LEU A 805 -24.11 6.42 -32.52
CA LEU A 805 -23.67 7.74 -33.00
C LEU A 805 -22.35 7.64 -33.78
N SER A 806 -21.41 6.81 -33.32
CA SER A 806 -20.15 6.54 -34.03
C SER A 806 -20.41 5.91 -35.41
N LYS A 807 -21.31 4.90 -35.50
CA LYS A 807 -21.73 4.32 -36.78
C LYS A 807 -22.41 5.33 -37.70
N LEU A 808 -23.19 6.27 -37.17
CA LEU A 808 -23.77 7.37 -37.94
C LEU A 808 -22.76 8.44 -38.38
N SER A 809 -21.67 8.64 -37.64
CA SER A 809 -20.62 9.63 -38.00
C SER A 809 -19.74 9.22 -39.18
N ILE A 810 -19.78 7.95 -39.59
CA ILE A 810 -18.88 7.38 -40.61
C ILE A 810 -19.47 7.50 -42.04
N SER A 811 -20.77 7.70 -42.21
CA SER A 811 -21.44 7.62 -43.52
C SER A 811 -21.48 8.93 -44.33
N ALA A 812 -20.39 9.72 -44.34
CA ALA A 812 -20.44 11.12 -44.82
C ALA A 812 -19.27 11.65 -45.72
N SER A 813 -18.63 10.78 -46.55
CA SER A 813 -17.92 11.15 -47.81
C SER A 813 -16.66 12.07 -47.75
N PRO A 814 -15.76 12.11 -48.77
CA PRO A 814 -15.76 11.43 -50.08
C PRO A 814 -14.46 10.68 -50.50
N GLU A 815 -14.50 10.11 -51.71
CA GLU A 815 -13.46 9.34 -52.47
C GLU A 815 -12.39 10.26 -53.17
N PRO A 816 -11.38 9.79 -54.01
CA PRO A 816 -11.30 8.52 -54.79
C PRO A 816 -9.90 7.81 -55.01
N ALA A 817 -9.96 6.61 -55.63
CA ALA A 817 -8.97 6.02 -56.57
C ALA A 817 -7.63 5.40 -56.02
N LYS A 818 -6.94 4.40 -56.64
CA LYS A 818 -7.10 3.69 -57.95
C LYS A 818 -6.29 2.35 -58.04
N LEU A 819 -6.60 1.50 -59.05
CA LEU A 819 -5.87 0.31 -59.59
C LEU A 819 -5.90 -1.02 -58.77
N ALA A 820 -5.83 -2.23 -59.35
CA ALA A 820 -6.20 -2.75 -60.69
C ALA A 820 -6.16 -4.32 -60.77
N ASN A 821 -6.88 -4.88 -61.75
CA ASN A 821 -6.79 -6.24 -62.34
C ASN A 821 -7.36 -7.49 -61.61
N THR A 822 -7.97 -8.34 -62.45
CA THR A 822 -8.56 -9.69 -62.26
C THR A 822 -8.15 -10.54 -63.49
N PRO A 823 -8.75 -11.69 -63.92
CA PRO A 823 -9.68 -12.68 -63.33
C PRO A 823 -9.03 -14.12 -63.37
N PRO A 824 -9.70 -15.31 -63.46
CA PRO A 824 -11.14 -15.64 -63.47
C PRO A 824 -11.66 -16.86 -62.65
N ALA A 825 -12.99 -16.86 -62.45
CA ALA A 825 -13.96 -17.99 -62.35
C ALA A 825 -13.67 -19.21 -61.41
N THR A 826 -14.63 -19.77 -60.68
CA THR A 826 -15.96 -20.25 -61.16
C THR A 826 -16.92 -20.55 -59.99
N MET A 827 -18.22 -20.17 -60.11
CA MET A 827 -19.42 -20.59 -59.30
C MET A 827 -19.39 -20.40 -57.75
N ALA A 828 -20.33 -19.75 -57.06
CA ALA A 828 -21.82 -19.78 -57.00
C ALA A 828 -22.38 -20.80 -55.96
N LEU A 829 -23.35 -20.51 -55.06
CA LEU A 829 -24.10 -19.27 -54.69
C LEU A 829 -24.70 -19.38 -53.24
N LEU A 830 -24.75 -18.25 -52.52
CA LEU A 830 -25.71 -17.77 -51.46
C LEU A 830 -26.29 -18.69 -50.33
N SER A 831 -26.02 -18.30 -49.06
CA SER A 831 -26.87 -17.61 -48.04
C SER A 831 -28.43 -17.80 -47.99
N PRO A 832 -29.20 -17.32 -46.95
CA PRO A 832 -28.85 -16.65 -45.67
C PRO A 832 -29.64 -17.06 -44.36
N VAL A 833 -29.04 -16.72 -43.19
CA VAL A 833 -29.55 -15.98 -41.98
C VAL A 833 -31.01 -16.10 -41.42
N THR A 834 -31.10 -16.14 -40.08
CA THR A 834 -32.29 -16.11 -39.15
C THR A 834 -32.97 -14.73 -38.97
N PRO A 835 -34.18 -14.63 -38.37
CA PRO A 835 -34.26 -14.06 -36.99
C PRO A 835 -35.45 -14.51 -36.08
N GLU A 836 -35.37 -14.04 -34.82
CA GLU A 836 -36.41 -13.92 -33.76
C GLU A 836 -37.39 -12.70 -34.03
N PRO A 837 -38.30 -12.20 -33.14
CA PRO A 837 -38.53 -12.43 -31.69
C PRO A 837 -40.01 -12.52 -31.17
N ALA A 838 -40.13 -12.69 -29.84
CA ALA A 838 -41.34 -12.81 -28.98
C ALA A 838 -42.29 -11.59 -28.83
N LYS A 839 -43.48 -11.79 -28.17
CA LYS A 839 -43.99 -11.04 -26.98
C LYS A 839 -45.46 -11.32 -26.51
N LEU A 840 -45.66 -11.46 -25.18
CA LEU A 840 -46.66 -10.83 -24.25
C LEU A 840 -48.21 -10.86 -24.54
N ALA A 841 -49.16 -10.83 -23.57
CA ALA A 841 -49.20 -11.01 -22.10
C ALA A 841 -50.67 -10.98 -21.53
N ASN A 842 -50.80 -11.06 -20.18
CA ASN A 842 -51.90 -10.56 -19.30
C ASN A 842 -53.18 -11.40 -18.99
N THR A 843 -53.18 -12.03 -17.79
CA THR A 843 -54.11 -11.88 -16.60
C THR A 843 -55.65 -11.81 -16.78
N PRO A 844 -56.50 -11.95 -15.70
CA PRO A 844 -56.52 -12.81 -14.48
C PRO A 844 -57.83 -13.69 -14.52
N PRO A 845 -58.68 -13.97 -13.49
CA PRO A 845 -58.57 -14.02 -12.01
C PRO A 845 -59.17 -15.29 -11.30
N ALA A 846 -59.01 -15.31 -9.96
CA ALA A 846 -59.76 -15.97 -8.86
C ALA A 846 -60.92 -16.99 -9.08
N ALA A 847 -60.85 -18.15 -8.36
CA ALA A 847 -61.85 -18.57 -7.34
C ALA A 847 -61.49 -19.88 -6.56
N MET A 848 -61.72 -19.87 -5.24
CA MET A 848 -62.07 -20.96 -4.29
C MET A 848 -61.59 -22.44 -4.47
N ALA A 849 -60.90 -23.01 -3.46
CA ALA A 849 -61.45 -24.06 -2.55
C ALA A 849 -60.43 -24.60 -1.49
N LEU A 850 -60.95 -25.08 -0.36
CA LEU A 850 -60.30 -25.87 0.72
C LEU A 850 -60.87 -27.32 0.68
N PRO A 851 -60.39 -28.35 1.44
CA PRO A 851 -59.62 -28.29 2.70
C PRO A 851 -58.47 -29.34 2.91
N SER A 852 -57.82 -29.25 4.08
CA SER A 852 -57.01 -30.30 4.75
C SER A 852 -57.92 -31.32 5.50
N PRO A 853 -57.48 -32.32 6.32
CA PRO A 853 -56.40 -32.37 7.35
C PRO A 853 -55.43 -33.59 7.13
N VAL A 854 -54.53 -34.10 8.01
CA VAL A 854 -54.52 -34.35 9.49
C VAL A 854 -53.09 -34.42 10.06
N THR A 855 -52.91 -33.99 11.31
CA THR A 855 -51.82 -34.39 12.24
C THR A 855 -52.44 -34.91 13.55
N PRO A 856 -51.72 -35.71 14.38
CA PRO A 856 -51.12 -35.09 15.59
C PRO A 856 -49.83 -35.73 16.17
N GLU A 857 -49.16 -34.91 17.00
CA GLU A 857 -48.39 -35.13 18.26
C GLU A 857 -48.58 -36.43 19.12
N PRO A 858 -47.85 -36.62 20.26
CA PRO A 858 -46.48 -36.19 20.65
C PRO A 858 -45.68 -37.23 21.52
N ALA A 859 -44.46 -36.88 22.00
CA ALA A 859 -43.84 -37.47 23.21
C ALA A 859 -42.88 -36.49 23.94
N LYS A 860 -42.65 -36.69 25.26
CA LYS A 860 -41.75 -35.89 26.15
C LYS A 860 -41.11 -36.77 27.24
N LEU A 861 -40.15 -36.21 28.00
CA LEU A 861 -39.50 -36.71 29.25
C LEU A 861 -38.30 -37.68 29.04
N ALA A 862 -37.24 -37.73 29.89
CA ALA A 862 -36.70 -36.76 30.88
C ALA A 862 -35.28 -37.16 31.43
N ASN A 863 -34.58 -36.18 32.03
CA ASN A 863 -33.65 -36.24 33.18
C ASN A 863 -32.21 -36.86 33.15
N THR A 864 -31.22 -35.96 33.02
CA THR A 864 -30.05 -35.77 33.95
C THR A 864 -28.90 -36.85 34.01
N PRO A 865 -27.79 -36.72 34.80
CA PRO A 865 -26.43 -36.63 34.23
C PRO A 865 -25.40 -37.61 34.88
N PRO A 866 -24.06 -37.51 34.65
CA PRO A 866 -23.22 -36.59 35.47
C PRO A 866 -21.91 -36.06 34.82
N ALA A 867 -21.30 -35.04 35.45
CA ALA A 867 -19.84 -34.76 35.58
C ALA A 867 -18.95 -34.56 34.31
N THR A 868 -17.76 -33.91 34.35
CA THR A 868 -17.13 -32.85 35.18
C THR A 868 -15.87 -32.37 34.40
N MET A 869 -15.27 -31.23 34.77
CA MET A 869 -14.06 -30.60 34.18
C MET A 869 -14.29 -29.84 32.86
N ALA A 870 -13.56 -28.76 32.54
CA ALA A 870 -12.92 -27.72 33.37
C ALA A 870 -12.57 -26.53 32.44
N LEU A 871 -12.80 -25.29 32.89
CA LEU A 871 -12.23 -24.10 32.22
C LEU A 871 -10.74 -23.98 32.60
N PRO A 872 -9.89 -23.40 31.73
CA PRO A 872 -9.78 -21.95 31.75
C PRO A 872 -9.72 -21.24 30.38
N SER A 873 -10.19 -20.00 30.41
CA SER A 873 -9.76 -18.86 29.59
C SER A 873 -9.56 -17.69 30.59
N PRO A 874 -9.14 -16.46 30.20
CA PRO A 874 -8.57 -15.97 28.93
C PRO A 874 -7.19 -15.29 29.18
N VAL A 875 -6.96 -14.08 28.60
CA VAL A 875 -5.91 -13.04 28.87
C VAL A 875 -4.66 -13.06 27.95
N THR A 876 -4.07 -11.94 27.47
CA THR A 876 -4.49 -10.55 27.12
C THR A 876 -3.34 -9.82 26.38
N LEU A 877 -3.66 -9.11 25.27
CA LEU A 877 -3.02 -7.93 24.63
C LEU A 877 -1.49 -7.60 24.72
N GLU A 878 -0.92 -7.27 23.54
CA GLU A 878 -0.01 -6.10 23.25
C GLU A 878 1.44 -6.07 23.86
N PRO A 879 2.38 -5.21 23.36
CA PRO A 879 2.68 -4.92 21.94
C PRO A 879 4.20 -4.71 21.61
N SER A 880 4.49 -4.49 20.31
CA SER A 880 5.56 -3.62 19.76
C SER A 880 7.05 -3.84 20.09
N THR A 881 7.84 -4.08 19.05
CA THR A 881 8.88 -3.12 18.61
C THR A 881 9.30 -3.35 17.15
N LEU A 882 9.60 -2.27 16.43
CA LEU A 882 10.20 -2.30 15.08
C LEU A 882 11.70 -2.00 15.20
N VAL A 883 12.52 -2.71 14.43
CA VAL A 883 13.93 -2.33 14.17
C VAL A 883 14.17 -2.47 12.66
N SER A 884 14.43 -1.34 12.01
CA SER A 884 14.90 -1.31 10.63
C SER A 884 16.36 -1.78 10.55
N ALA A 885 16.73 -2.50 9.50
CA ALA A 885 18.11 -2.88 9.22
C ALA A 885 18.43 -2.59 7.75
N GLU A 886 19.03 -1.43 7.50
CA GLU A 886 19.58 -1.08 6.19
C GLU A 886 20.85 -1.90 5.91
N ARG A 887 21.05 -2.31 4.65
CA ARG A 887 22.33 -2.87 4.18
C ARG A 887 22.62 -2.41 2.76
N GLU A 888 23.53 -1.45 2.65
CA GLU A 888 24.24 -1.14 1.42
C GLU A 888 25.35 -2.18 1.18
N SER A 889 25.50 -2.64 -0.07
CA SER A 889 26.71 -3.27 -0.64
C SER A 889 26.38 -3.54 -2.12
N SER A 890 26.60 -2.57 -3.01
CA SER A 890 27.87 -2.26 -3.69
C SER A 890 28.13 -3.16 -4.91
N VAL A 891 27.87 -2.63 -6.10
CA VAL A 891 28.15 -3.26 -7.41
C VAL A 891 29.63 -3.12 -7.76
N THR A 892 30.23 -4.19 -8.27
CA THR A 892 31.46 -4.12 -9.10
C THR A 892 31.33 -5.08 -10.28
N SER A 893 31.30 -4.53 -11.49
CA SER A 893 31.57 -5.26 -12.73
C SER A 893 33.07 -5.52 -12.86
N ASP A 894 33.47 -6.53 -13.62
CA ASP A 894 34.18 -6.32 -14.89
C ASP A 894 34.43 -7.66 -15.62
N GLU A 895 34.47 -7.62 -16.95
CA GLU A 895 34.73 -8.75 -17.83
C GLU A 895 36.22 -8.81 -18.21
N ASN A 896 36.74 -9.99 -18.59
CA ASN A 896 37.68 -10.10 -19.73
C ASN A 896 37.91 -11.56 -20.18
N PHE A 897 38.33 -11.70 -21.45
CA PHE A 897 38.75 -12.93 -22.14
C PHE A 897 40.21 -13.33 -21.68
N GLU A 898 40.87 -14.42 -22.11
CA GLU A 898 40.82 -15.16 -23.38
C GLU A 898 41.44 -16.59 -23.33
N ILE A 899 40.85 -17.52 -24.11
CA ILE A 899 41.35 -18.73 -24.84
C ILE A 899 42.71 -19.40 -24.45
N ILE A 900 42.75 -20.76 -24.42
CA ILE A 900 43.77 -21.60 -25.12
C ILE A 900 43.40 -23.11 -25.27
N SER A 901 43.50 -23.60 -26.52
CA SER A 901 43.74 -24.97 -27.06
C SER A 901 42.94 -26.24 -26.66
N GLY A 902 42.49 -26.96 -27.70
CA GLY A 902 42.29 -28.43 -27.73
C GLY A 902 43.58 -29.18 -28.19
N PRO A 903 43.56 -30.24 -29.04
CA PRO A 903 42.45 -30.82 -29.83
C PRO A 903 42.34 -32.37 -29.79
N GLN A 904 41.36 -32.96 -30.52
CA GLN A 904 41.57 -33.98 -31.58
C GLN A 904 40.26 -34.70 -32.00
N ASP A 905 39.72 -34.28 -33.14
CA ASP A 905 39.32 -35.07 -34.33
C ASP A 905 39.03 -36.58 -34.19
N ASN A 906 37.89 -37.03 -34.76
CA ASN A 906 37.89 -37.74 -36.05
C ASN A 906 36.48 -37.89 -36.65
N ASP A 907 36.42 -37.75 -37.97
CA ASP A 907 35.24 -37.67 -38.83
C ASP A 907 34.42 -38.98 -38.92
N SER A 908 33.12 -38.89 -39.25
CA SER A 908 32.69 -39.07 -40.66
C SER A 908 31.17 -39.00 -40.88
N ASP A 909 30.79 -38.31 -41.96
CA ASP A 909 29.41 -38.05 -42.41
C ASP A 909 28.69 -39.28 -43.02
N ILE A 910 27.36 -39.20 -43.18
CA ILE A 910 26.68 -39.12 -44.50
C ILE A 910 25.14 -39.05 -44.39
N ASP A 911 24.51 -38.30 -45.30
CA ASP A 911 23.06 -38.17 -45.53
C ASP A 911 22.34 -39.48 -45.96
N GLY A 912 21.01 -39.54 -45.81
CA GLY A 912 20.21 -40.69 -46.32
C GLY A 912 18.69 -40.49 -46.36
N LYS A 913 18.19 -39.76 -47.37
CA LYS A 913 16.76 -39.39 -47.51
C LYS A 913 15.89 -40.44 -48.23
N LEU A 914 14.73 -40.74 -47.63
CA LEU A 914 13.40 -40.83 -48.29
C LEU A 914 13.05 -42.05 -49.20
N VAL A 915 11.73 -42.26 -49.41
CA VAL A 915 11.06 -43.14 -50.42
C VAL A 915 11.17 -44.65 -50.10
N ILE A 916 10.14 -45.36 -49.64
CA ILE A 916 8.78 -45.64 -50.20
C ILE A 916 8.84 -46.37 -51.55
N ASP A 917 8.70 -47.69 -51.57
CA ASP A 917 7.51 -48.27 -52.20
C ASP A 917 7.20 -49.72 -51.77
N CYS A 918 6.01 -50.16 -52.18
CA CYS A 918 5.39 -51.44 -51.93
C CYS A 918 6.01 -52.58 -52.76
N ASP A 919 5.77 -53.83 -52.35
CA ASP A 919 5.30 -54.82 -53.34
C ASP A 919 4.35 -55.86 -52.72
N MET A 920 3.56 -56.51 -53.56
CA MET A 920 2.50 -57.47 -53.20
C MET A 920 2.89 -58.90 -53.61
N SER A 921 2.38 -59.91 -52.90
CA SER A 921 1.72 -61.12 -53.47
C SER A 921 1.27 -62.04 -52.32
N ILE A 922 -0.03 -62.26 -52.06
CA ILE A 922 -1.07 -62.91 -52.88
C ILE A 922 -1.02 -64.44 -52.81
N SER A 923 -1.99 -64.99 -52.07
CA SER A 923 -2.77 -66.22 -52.37
C SER A 923 -4.05 -66.17 -51.55
#